data_AF-A0A1G9U3P7-F1
#
_entry.id   AF-A0A1G9U3P7-F1
#
_cell.length_a   1.000
_cell.length_b   1.000
_cell.length_c   1.000
_cell.angle_alpha   90.00
_cell.angle_beta   90.00
_cell.angle_gamma   90.00
#
_symmetry.space_group_name_H-M   'P 1'
#
loop_
_entity.id
_entity.type
_entity.pdbx_description
1 polymer ?
#
loop_
_entity_poly.entity_id
_entity_poly.type
_entity_poly.pdbx_seq_one_letter_code
_entity_poly.pdbx_strand_id
1 'polypeptide(L)'
;MRTKAYQKGFSLAMVLLFIVSLLSPVAVKTATAADVISVKDAIANNSGSNKTVEGYIVGTVKGGSGTSISYQFNAPFSANTNLAIADSPTETEKTKILPVQLPANAVRDDLNLKDHPENLGKKIQITGDLAAYFAVPGHKNAKSYTFVGDTPQEPQAEPVTATPDKGIVTGGSKVTLSTATPDADIYYTADGSDPSSNSTKYNEPITINEDTTIKAIAVKDGIKNSETSTFTYTVALTGLRIHDIQGAAQQSPFANKSVANVEGIVTHVVDSNNFYMQDLKPDTDEKTSEGILVYKKGHGLSAGDVVKTTGQVKEWVLDGYAEKLKTDLPVTEINADTGGSVTVTETGHALPSPVLLGFGGRHIPTLVIDNDNFGKFDPEEDGIDFYESLEGMRVELKDPRVIAPQSYGELSVVVKNQGNSPLNSSGAINITKKDFNPERIFVDIDDSSFVAKSGDYFKGNITGVVSYSFSNYKVLANKNELPAFFEGKTEREVTKLKGKKKKLTIASFNVENFSANKEGADGTSDEKAERIADSIVHNLKSPDIIGLTEIQDSNGPVNNGETDSKESAERLIKAIHANGGPAYKFTDIAPVNGKDGGIPGGNIRVAFIYNPERVSLVPGEKGTATQSVEYKDGKLSLNPGRIDPANPAFANSRKPLAAQFEFNGEKIVVIANHFNSKGGDEPLFGKNQPPVLSSEIQRHKIAEIVNNFVKSIKADDPNANVVLTGDFNDFEFSSTLEKVKGKELSNMVEEVPSFERYSYSYQGNAQVLDHILVSNNLKNNTKVDIVHINSQFMEQHGRASDHDPVVVQVKLKKAN
;
A
#
# COMPACT_ATOMS: atom_id res chain seq x y z
N MET A 1 -2.72 4.17 6.90
CA MET A 1 -4.05 4.07 6.26
C MET A 1 -3.93 3.30 4.95
N ARG A 2 -4.20 1.98 4.95
CA ARG A 2 -4.52 1.24 3.71
C ARG A 2 -5.93 1.65 3.29
N THR A 3 -6.07 2.71 2.50
CA THR A 3 -7.37 3.07 1.91
C THR A 3 -7.72 2.07 0.82
N LYS A 4 -8.95 1.56 0.84
CA LYS A 4 -9.56 0.87 -0.30
C LYS A 4 -9.35 1.73 -1.56
N ALA A 5 -8.71 1.16 -2.56
CA ALA A 5 -8.41 1.82 -3.82
C ALA A 5 -9.72 2.28 -4.50
N TYR A 6 -10.02 3.58 -4.40
CA TYR A 6 -10.98 4.23 -5.27
C TYR A 6 -10.27 4.57 -6.58
N GLN A 7 -10.68 3.92 -7.66
CA GLN A 7 -10.32 4.33 -9.02
C GLN A 7 -10.77 5.79 -9.24
N LYS A 8 -9.81 6.69 -9.49
CA LYS A 8 -10.05 8.02 -10.05
C LYS A 8 -9.26 8.14 -11.35
N GLY A 9 -9.99 8.35 -12.44
CA GLY A 9 -9.44 8.58 -13.77
C GLY A 9 -8.59 9.86 -13.81
N PHE A 10 -7.41 9.72 -14.42
CA PHE A 10 -6.58 10.84 -14.82
C PHE A 10 -7.10 11.40 -16.15
N SER A 11 -7.40 12.69 -16.18
CA SER A 11 -7.61 13.46 -17.41
C SER A 11 -6.44 14.43 -17.54
N LEU A 12 -5.64 14.29 -18.60
CA LEU A 12 -4.55 15.22 -18.93
C LEU A 12 -4.88 15.90 -20.27
N ALA A 13 -4.88 17.22 -20.23
CA ALA A 13 -5.11 18.11 -21.35
C ALA A 13 -3.88 18.23 -22.27
N MET A 14 -4.09 18.53 -23.56
CA MET A 14 -3.21 19.46 -24.26
C MET A 14 -3.88 20.12 -25.47
N VAL A 15 -3.73 21.44 -25.50
CA VAL A 15 -4.08 22.37 -26.58
C VAL A 15 -2.90 22.46 -27.55
N LEU A 16 -3.15 22.44 -28.86
CA LEU A 16 -2.30 23.14 -29.84
C LEU A 16 -3.15 23.64 -31.02
N LEU A 17 -2.91 24.90 -31.39
CA LEU A 17 -3.62 25.72 -32.37
C LEU A 17 -2.63 26.07 -33.49
N PHE A 18 -2.96 25.93 -34.78
CA PHE A 18 -2.40 26.76 -35.87
C PHE A 18 -3.24 26.72 -37.19
N ILE A 19 -4.02 27.79 -37.41
CA ILE A 19 -4.20 28.69 -38.57
C ILE A 19 -4.40 28.17 -40.04
N VAL A 20 -5.65 28.35 -40.55
CA VAL A 20 -6.15 29.12 -41.75
C VAL A 20 -5.29 29.08 -43.05
N SER A 21 -5.76 28.65 -44.24
CA SER A 21 -6.75 29.34 -45.11
C SER A 21 -6.98 28.62 -46.47
N LEU A 22 -8.24 28.72 -46.94
CA LEU A 22 -8.73 29.06 -48.29
C LEU A 22 -8.17 28.33 -49.53
N LEU A 23 -9.05 27.63 -50.25
CA LEU A 23 -9.60 28.06 -51.55
C LEU A 23 -10.56 26.99 -52.11
N SER A 24 -11.77 27.41 -52.46
CA SER A 24 -12.61 26.72 -53.46
C SER A 24 -12.74 27.64 -54.67
N PRO A 25 -12.80 27.08 -55.88
CA PRO A 25 -14.02 27.26 -56.67
C PRO A 25 -14.47 25.98 -57.41
N VAL A 26 -15.78 25.71 -57.33
CA VAL A 26 -16.77 25.39 -58.40
C VAL A 26 -16.20 24.97 -59.78
N ALA A 27 -16.69 24.00 -60.55
CA ALA A 27 -17.61 22.85 -60.45
C ALA A 27 -17.62 22.21 -61.85
N VAL A 28 -17.64 20.88 -61.98
CA VAL A 28 -18.19 20.19 -63.17
C VAL A 28 -18.88 18.90 -62.71
N LYS A 29 -20.21 18.86 -62.87
CA LYS A 29 -21.01 17.65 -62.68
C LYS A 29 -20.66 16.64 -63.77
N THR A 30 -20.09 15.52 -63.36
CA THR A 30 -20.17 14.24 -64.06
C THR A 30 -20.73 13.23 -63.04
N ALA A 31 -21.68 12.40 -63.47
CA ALA A 31 -22.42 11.50 -62.58
C ALA A 31 -21.49 10.41 -62.02
N THR A 32 -21.38 10.31 -60.69
CA THR A 32 -20.53 9.34 -59.99
C THR A 32 -21.36 8.39 -59.13
N ALA A 33 -20.85 7.16 -58.95
CA ALA A 33 -21.49 6.05 -58.26
C ALA A 33 -22.01 6.40 -56.86
N ALA A 34 -23.04 5.70 -56.38
CA ALA A 34 -23.57 5.89 -55.04
C ALA A 34 -22.46 5.75 -53.99
N ASP A 35 -22.22 6.80 -53.19
CA ASP A 35 -21.17 6.82 -52.18
C ASP A 35 -21.40 5.70 -51.13
N VAL A 36 -20.48 4.74 -51.09
CA VAL A 36 -20.41 3.72 -50.03
C VAL A 36 -19.90 4.40 -48.76
N ILE A 37 -20.59 4.20 -47.64
CA ILE A 37 -20.26 4.81 -46.34
C ILE A 37 -19.94 3.74 -45.29
N SER A 38 -19.10 4.08 -44.31
CA SER A 38 -18.73 3.19 -43.21
C SER A 38 -19.89 2.97 -42.23
N VAL A 39 -19.79 1.97 -41.35
CA VAL A 39 -20.78 1.77 -40.28
C VAL A 39 -20.80 2.96 -39.33
N LYS A 40 -19.63 3.46 -38.92
CA LYS A 40 -19.51 4.66 -38.10
C LYS A 40 -20.22 5.87 -38.72
N ASP A 41 -20.06 6.11 -40.01
CA ASP A 41 -20.69 7.25 -40.69
C ASP A 41 -22.20 7.06 -40.81
N ALA A 42 -22.66 5.83 -41.03
CA ALA A 42 -24.07 5.47 -41.08
C ALA A 42 -24.77 5.61 -39.71
N ILE A 43 -24.05 5.38 -38.60
CA ILE A 43 -24.54 5.63 -37.24
C ILE A 43 -24.58 7.13 -36.95
N ALA A 44 -23.52 7.87 -37.32
CA ALA A 44 -23.42 9.30 -37.08
C ALA A 44 -24.46 10.12 -37.88
N ASN A 45 -24.79 9.67 -39.10
CA ASN A 45 -25.69 10.37 -40.02
C ASN A 45 -26.81 9.43 -40.52
N ASN A 46 -27.63 8.92 -39.59
CA ASN A 46 -28.62 7.87 -39.86
C ASN A 46 -29.91 8.34 -40.54
N SER A 47 -29.79 8.92 -41.73
CA SER A 47 -30.94 9.36 -42.53
C SER A 47 -30.71 9.18 -44.04
N GLY A 48 -31.79 8.87 -44.76
CA GLY A 48 -31.81 8.82 -46.23
C GLY A 48 -32.08 7.43 -46.80
N SER A 49 -32.61 7.38 -48.02
CA SER A 49 -32.96 6.15 -48.73
C SER A 49 -31.87 5.69 -49.69
N ASN A 50 -31.84 4.38 -49.97
CA ASN A 50 -30.90 3.72 -50.89
C ASN A 50 -29.41 4.04 -50.59
N LYS A 51 -29.03 4.01 -49.32
CA LYS A 51 -27.65 4.16 -48.85
C LYS A 51 -26.96 2.81 -48.77
N THR A 52 -25.76 2.73 -49.33
CA THR A 52 -24.90 1.54 -49.25
C THR A 52 -23.95 1.69 -48.08
N VAL A 53 -24.06 0.80 -47.09
CA VAL A 53 -23.17 0.75 -45.92
C VAL A 53 -22.23 -0.42 -46.06
N GLU A 54 -20.94 -0.19 -45.86
CA GLU A 54 -19.91 -1.23 -45.80
C GLU A 54 -19.58 -1.57 -44.36
N GLY A 55 -19.63 -2.87 -44.00
CA GLY A 55 -19.28 -3.36 -42.67
C GLY A 55 -19.14 -4.87 -42.60
N TYR A 56 -18.51 -5.37 -41.55
CA TYR A 56 -18.42 -6.80 -41.24
C TYR A 56 -19.67 -7.27 -40.52
N ILE A 57 -20.18 -8.45 -40.87
CA ILE A 57 -21.27 -9.12 -40.15
C ILE A 57 -20.72 -9.61 -38.80
N VAL A 58 -21.18 -9.01 -37.69
CA VAL A 58 -20.69 -9.34 -36.35
C VAL A 58 -21.69 -10.13 -35.51
N GLY A 59 -22.95 -10.25 -35.93
CA GLY A 59 -23.95 -11.03 -35.22
C GLY A 59 -25.40 -10.70 -35.58
N THR A 60 -26.32 -10.96 -34.66
CA THR A 60 -27.76 -10.61 -34.77
C THR A 60 -28.25 -9.88 -33.53
N VAL A 61 -29.34 -9.13 -33.64
CA VAL A 61 -30.08 -8.58 -32.49
C VAL A 61 -30.96 -9.67 -31.89
N LYS A 62 -30.74 -9.96 -30.59
CA LYS A 62 -31.47 -10.98 -29.82
C LYS A 62 -32.77 -10.45 -29.22
N GLY A 63 -32.83 -9.15 -28.90
CA GLY A 63 -34.00 -8.48 -28.34
C GLY A 63 -33.65 -7.14 -27.68
N GLY A 64 -34.67 -6.37 -27.31
CA GLY A 64 -34.53 -5.04 -26.68
C GLY A 64 -34.81 -3.87 -27.64
N SER A 65 -34.81 -2.66 -27.09
CA SER A 65 -35.04 -1.40 -27.81
C SER A 65 -34.29 -0.25 -27.11
N GLY A 66 -33.85 0.75 -27.86
CA GLY A 66 -33.10 1.90 -27.35
C GLY A 66 -31.79 1.46 -26.68
N THR A 67 -31.50 1.99 -25.49
CA THR A 67 -30.29 1.67 -24.71
C THR A 67 -30.24 0.22 -24.20
N SER A 68 -31.36 -0.52 -24.28
CA SER A 68 -31.48 -1.91 -23.79
C SER A 68 -31.34 -2.97 -24.88
N ILE A 69 -30.90 -2.60 -26.09
CA ILE A 69 -30.66 -3.56 -27.17
C ILE A 69 -29.57 -4.58 -26.78
N SER A 70 -29.82 -5.85 -27.12
CA SER A 70 -28.91 -6.97 -26.89
C SER A 70 -28.57 -7.67 -28.20
N TYR A 71 -27.29 -7.99 -28.36
CA TYR A 71 -26.75 -8.68 -29.54
C TYR A 71 -26.32 -10.10 -29.17
N GLN A 72 -26.39 -10.97 -30.16
CA GLN A 72 -25.84 -12.31 -30.14
C GLN A 72 -24.71 -12.37 -31.16
N PHE A 73 -23.48 -12.63 -30.69
CA PHE A 73 -22.25 -12.64 -31.51
C PHE A 73 -21.80 -14.05 -31.91
N ASN A 74 -22.31 -15.09 -31.23
CA ASN A 74 -21.91 -16.47 -31.45
C ASN A 74 -23.11 -17.35 -31.81
N ALA A 75 -22.87 -18.36 -32.66
CA ALA A 75 -23.85 -19.40 -33.00
C ALA A 75 -24.28 -20.21 -31.76
N PRO A 76 -25.49 -20.84 -31.76
CA PRO A 76 -26.48 -20.87 -32.84
C PRO A 76 -27.38 -19.63 -32.87
N PHE A 77 -27.49 -18.96 -34.02
CA PHE A 77 -28.32 -17.77 -34.19
C PHE A 77 -29.80 -18.14 -34.36
N SER A 78 -30.69 -17.40 -33.70
CA SER A 78 -32.15 -17.67 -33.77
C SER A 78 -32.92 -16.70 -34.65
N ALA A 79 -32.33 -15.55 -35.01
CA ALA A 79 -32.98 -14.50 -35.77
C ALA A 79 -32.61 -14.58 -37.26
N ASN A 80 -33.63 -14.68 -38.13
CA ASN A 80 -33.46 -14.56 -39.58
C ASN A 80 -33.97 -13.22 -40.13
N THR A 81 -34.48 -12.33 -39.28
CA THR A 81 -35.10 -11.05 -39.71
C THR A 81 -34.16 -9.86 -39.63
N ASN A 82 -32.97 -10.03 -39.06
CA ASN A 82 -32.01 -8.96 -38.86
C ASN A 82 -30.56 -9.47 -38.81
N LEU A 83 -29.63 -8.53 -38.97
CA LEU A 83 -28.20 -8.68 -38.79
C LEU A 83 -27.64 -7.50 -37.99
N ALA A 84 -26.41 -7.63 -37.53
CA ALA A 84 -25.62 -6.56 -36.94
C ALA A 84 -24.31 -6.43 -37.71
N ILE A 85 -24.01 -5.21 -38.18
CA ILE A 85 -22.74 -4.91 -38.88
C ILE A 85 -21.91 -3.87 -38.13
N ALA A 86 -20.58 -3.97 -38.26
CA ALA A 86 -19.61 -3.04 -37.65
C ALA A 86 -18.40 -2.80 -38.57
N ASP A 87 -17.60 -1.77 -38.30
CA ASP A 87 -16.38 -1.49 -39.08
C ASP A 87 -15.24 -2.50 -38.84
N SER A 88 -15.32 -3.29 -37.76
CA SER A 88 -14.35 -4.35 -37.41
C SER A 88 -15.05 -5.70 -37.23
N PRO A 89 -14.44 -6.83 -37.67
CA PRO A 89 -15.08 -8.16 -37.64
C PRO A 89 -15.26 -8.74 -36.24
N THR A 90 -14.57 -8.20 -35.22
CA THR A 90 -14.66 -8.66 -33.82
C THR A 90 -15.29 -7.62 -32.90
N GLU A 91 -16.00 -6.64 -33.45
CA GLU A 91 -16.58 -5.54 -32.67
C GLU A 91 -17.76 -6.03 -31.80
N THR A 92 -17.69 -5.71 -30.50
CA THR A 92 -18.73 -6.04 -29.51
C THR A 92 -19.33 -4.81 -28.83
N GLU A 93 -18.76 -3.62 -29.05
CA GLU A 93 -19.23 -2.37 -28.47
C GLU A 93 -20.54 -1.91 -29.13
N LYS A 94 -21.62 -1.89 -28.36
CA LYS A 94 -22.99 -1.66 -28.87
C LYS A 94 -23.15 -0.34 -29.63
N THR A 95 -22.41 0.70 -29.25
CA THR A 95 -22.50 2.04 -29.88
C THR A 95 -21.84 2.12 -31.25
N LYS A 96 -21.07 1.09 -31.64
CA LYS A 96 -20.37 1.00 -32.93
C LYS A 96 -21.00 -0.02 -33.88
N ILE A 97 -22.12 -0.61 -33.49
CA ILE A 97 -22.83 -1.65 -34.24
C ILE A 97 -24.11 -1.06 -34.83
N LEU A 98 -24.34 -1.29 -36.12
CA LEU A 98 -25.54 -0.89 -36.83
C LEU A 98 -26.46 -2.11 -37.05
N PRO A 99 -27.66 -2.14 -36.44
CA PRO A 99 -28.66 -3.14 -36.75
C PRO A 99 -29.19 -2.98 -38.18
N VAL A 100 -29.21 -4.08 -38.92
CA VAL A 100 -29.72 -4.17 -40.29
C VAL A 100 -31.01 -4.99 -40.29
N GLN A 101 -32.10 -4.42 -40.80
CA GLN A 101 -33.35 -5.14 -41.03
C GLN A 101 -33.26 -5.91 -42.36
N LEU A 102 -33.54 -7.20 -42.31
CA LEU A 102 -33.65 -8.05 -43.49
C LEU A 102 -35.14 -8.31 -43.77
N PRO A 103 -35.76 -7.70 -44.80
CA PRO A 103 -37.15 -8.00 -45.21
C PRO A 103 -37.28 -9.42 -45.78
N ALA A 104 -38.51 -9.94 -45.95
CA ALA A 104 -38.69 -11.24 -46.59
C ALA A 104 -38.42 -11.15 -48.11
N ASN A 105 -37.15 -11.23 -48.49
CA ASN A 105 -36.64 -11.15 -49.86
C ASN A 105 -35.30 -11.92 -49.98
N ALA A 106 -34.74 -11.98 -51.19
CA ALA A 106 -33.50 -12.69 -51.47
C ALA A 106 -32.32 -12.26 -50.57
N VAL A 107 -32.24 -10.99 -50.17
CA VAL A 107 -31.18 -10.52 -49.26
C VAL A 107 -31.25 -11.20 -47.91
N ARG A 108 -32.47 -11.46 -47.39
CA ARG A 108 -32.63 -12.24 -46.16
C ARG A 108 -32.26 -13.70 -46.38
N ASP A 109 -32.78 -14.28 -47.44
CA ASP A 109 -32.57 -15.69 -47.74
C ASP A 109 -31.07 -15.98 -47.82
N ASP A 110 -30.27 -15.07 -48.41
CA ASP A 110 -28.83 -15.25 -48.56
C ASP A 110 -27.96 -14.87 -47.34
N LEU A 111 -28.32 -13.81 -46.60
CA LEU A 111 -27.41 -13.24 -45.59
C LEU A 111 -27.68 -13.67 -44.16
N ASN A 112 -28.87 -14.19 -43.85
CA ASN A 112 -29.27 -14.36 -42.47
C ASN A 112 -28.41 -15.40 -41.71
N LEU A 113 -27.92 -15.07 -40.51
CA LEU A 113 -27.00 -15.93 -39.76
C LEU A 113 -27.66 -17.17 -39.14
N LYS A 114 -29.00 -17.25 -39.09
CA LYS A 114 -29.71 -18.44 -38.61
C LYS A 114 -29.51 -19.60 -39.58
N ASP A 115 -29.72 -19.34 -40.87
CA ASP A 115 -29.64 -20.34 -41.92
C ASP A 115 -28.23 -20.37 -42.55
N HIS A 116 -27.48 -19.25 -42.47
CA HIS A 116 -26.11 -19.08 -42.99
C HIS A 116 -25.10 -18.61 -41.92
N PRO A 117 -24.80 -19.44 -40.90
CA PRO A 117 -23.84 -19.07 -39.85
C PRO A 117 -22.42 -18.80 -40.39
N GLU A 118 -22.07 -19.35 -41.57
CA GLU A 118 -20.80 -19.14 -42.27
C GLU A 118 -20.58 -17.69 -42.75
N ASN A 119 -21.61 -16.85 -42.73
CA ASN A 119 -21.50 -15.44 -43.10
C ASN A 119 -20.98 -14.56 -41.96
N LEU A 120 -20.86 -15.09 -40.73
CA LEU A 120 -20.27 -14.36 -39.59
C LEU A 120 -18.81 -13.98 -39.91
N GLY A 121 -18.46 -12.72 -39.69
CA GLY A 121 -17.13 -12.18 -39.95
C GLY A 121 -16.89 -11.75 -41.41
N LYS A 122 -17.80 -12.03 -42.35
CA LYS A 122 -17.66 -11.56 -43.75
C LYS A 122 -17.97 -10.06 -43.85
N LYS A 123 -17.24 -9.36 -44.74
CA LYS A 123 -17.49 -7.96 -45.06
C LYS A 123 -18.54 -7.84 -46.16
N ILE A 124 -19.51 -6.96 -45.98
CA ILE A 124 -20.57 -6.71 -46.96
C ILE A 124 -20.71 -5.22 -47.24
N GLN A 125 -21.13 -4.90 -48.46
CA GLN A 125 -21.76 -3.63 -48.83
C GLN A 125 -23.25 -3.89 -48.95
N ILE A 126 -24.07 -3.28 -48.10
CA ILE A 126 -25.53 -3.51 -48.07
C ILE A 126 -26.30 -2.21 -48.33
N THR A 127 -27.22 -2.25 -49.29
CA THR A 127 -28.00 -1.09 -49.74
C THR A 127 -29.44 -1.14 -49.22
N GLY A 128 -29.88 -0.05 -48.60
CA GLY A 128 -31.18 0.07 -47.93
C GLY A 128 -31.43 1.50 -47.43
N ASP A 129 -32.32 1.69 -46.48
CA ASP A 129 -32.70 2.99 -45.96
C ASP A 129 -32.08 3.22 -44.56
N LEU A 130 -31.30 4.29 -44.38
CA LEU A 130 -30.84 4.68 -43.04
C LEU A 130 -31.99 5.32 -42.26
N ALA A 131 -32.41 4.62 -41.22
CA ALA A 131 -33.46 5.05 -40.31
C ALA A 131 -33.40 4.22 -39.02
N ALA A 132 -33.96 4.77 -37.93
CA ALA A 132 -33.95 4.09 -36.65
C ALA A 132 -34.58 2.68 -36.71
N TYR A 133 -33.85 1.69 -36.23
CA TYR A 133 -34.29 0.30 -36.08
C TYR A 133 -33.98 -0.15 -34.65
N PHE A 134 -34.94 -0.76 -33.96
CA PHE A 134 -34.87 -0.99 -32.51
C PHE A 134 -34.61 0.27 -31.67
N ALA A 135 -35.10 1.44 -32.12
CA ALA A 135 -34.89 2.75 -31.49
C ALA A 135 -33.42 3.18 -31.32
N VAL A 136 -32.51 2.61 -32.12
CA VAL A 136 -31.13 3.08 -32.33
C VAL A 136 -30.91 3.37 -33.82
N PRO A 137 -29.85 4.10 -34.22
CA PRO A 137 -29.45 4.20 -35.62
C PRO A 137 -29.42 2.83 -36.29
N GLY A 138 -30.07 2.69 -37.46
CA GLY A 138 -30.22 1.39 -38.13
C GLY A 138 -30.22 1.49 -39.66
N HIS A 139 -30.26 0.33 -40.30
CA HIS A 139 -30.34 0.20 -41.75
C HIS A 139 -31.53 -0.70 -42.10
N LYS A 140 -32.58 -0.11 -42.66
CA LYS A 140 -33.88 -0.75 -42.89
C LYS A 140 -34.07 -1.11 -44.34
N ASN A 141 -35.01 -2.03 -44.57
CA ASN A 141 -35.44 -2.41 -45.91
C ASN A 141 -34.27 -2.81 -46.83
N ALA A 142 -33.34 -3.65 -46.38
CA ALA A 142 -32.21 -4.08 -47.22
C ALA A 142 -32.70 -4.66 -48.57
N LYS A 143 -32.18 -4.13 -49.69
CA LYS A 143 -32.65 -4.43 -51.07
C LYS A 143 -31.61 -5.18 -51.90
N SER A 144 -30.34 -4.86 -51.70
CA SER A 144 -29.22 -5.51 -52.38
C SER A 144 -28.03 -5.55 -51.45
N TYR A 145 -27.15 -6.53 -51.67
CA TYR A 145 -25.87 -6.60 -51.01
C TYR A 145 -24.81 -7.15 -51.97
N THR A 146 -23.56 -6.91 -51.64
CA THR A 146 -22.40 -7.60 -52.20
C THR A 146 -21.46 -7.96 -51.06
N PHE A 147 -20.86 -9.15 -51.10
CA PHE A 147 -19.70 -9.43 -50.25
C PHE A 147 -18.52 -8.61 -50.76
N VAL A 148 -17.88 -7.86 -49.87
CA VAL A 148 -16.68 -7.07 -50.17
C VAL A 148 -15.48 -7.96 -49.87
N GLY A 149 -14.69 -8.25 -50.90
CA GLY A 149 -13.54 -9.14 -50.78
C GLY A 149 -13.71 -10.48 -51.50
N ASP A 150 -14.89 -10.82 -52.02
CA ASP A 150 -15.10 -11.98 -52.92
C ASP A 150 -14.68 -11.66 -54.37
N THR A 151 -13.48 -11.08 -54.51
CA THR A 151 -12.56 -11.56 -55.55
C THR A 151 -12.11 -12.95 -55.08
N PRO A 152 -11.94 -13.96 -55.94
CA PRO A 152 -11.31 -15.21 -55.51
C PRO A 152 -9.98 -14.83 -54.82
N GLN A 153 -9.87 -15.01 -53.51
CA GLN A 153 -8.58 -14.92 -52.85
C GLN A 153 -7.76 -16.00 -53.54
N GLU A 154 -6.68 -15.60 -54.22
CA GLU A 154 -5.72 -16.57 -54.70
C GLU A 154 -5.41 -17.49 -53.52
N PRO A 155 -5.43 -18.82 -53.70
CA PRO A 155 -5.14 -19.73 -52.61
C PRO A 155 -3.86 -19.26 -51.92
N GLN A 156 -3.79 -19.27 -50.60
CA GLN A 156 -2.62 -18.81 -49.84
C GLN A 156 -2.11 -19.96 -48.99
N ALA A 157 -0.79 -20.11 -48.88
CA ALA A 157 -0.21 -21.08 -47.98
C ALA A 157 -0.52 -20.72 -46.51
N GLU A 158 -0.75 -21.73 -45.68
CA GLU A 158 -0.97 -21.62 -44.26
C GLU A 158 0.33 -21.16 -43.56
N PRO A 159 0.22 -20.33 -42.50
CA PRO A 159 1.38 -19.86 -41.74
C PRO A 159 2.29 -21.01 -41.26
N VAL A 160 3.58 -20.70 -41.17
CA VAL A 160 4.55 -21.61 -40.57
C VAL A 160 4.30 -21.67 -39.06
N THR A 161 4.45 -22.85 -38.48
CA THR A 161 4.48 -23.09 -37.04
C THR A 161 5.83 -23.65 -36.63
N ALA A 162 6.22 -23.45 -35.38
CA ALA A 162 7.49 -23.94 -34.84
C ALA A 162 7.28 -24.90 -33.66
N THR A 163 8.22 -25.81 -33.46
CA THR A 163 8.28 -26.68 -32.28
C THR A 163 9.73 -26.78 -31.79
N PRO A 164 10.05 -26.29 -30.58
CA PRO A 164 9.18 -25.52 -29.68
C PRO A 164 8.71 -24.20 -30.34
N ASP A 165 7.54 -23.69 -29.94
CA ASP A 165 6.88 -22.52 -30.58
C ASP A 165 7.76 -21.25 -30.51
N LYS A 166 7.87 -20.62 -29.35
CA LYS A 166 8.77 -19.49 -29.08
C LYS A 166 8.96 -19.36 -27.57
N GLY A 167 10.02 -18.70 -27.14
CA GLY A 167 10.29 -18.47 -25.71
C GLY A 167 11.70 -18.90 -25.29
N ILE A 168 11.82 -19.26 -24.01
CA ILE A 168 13.11 -19.57 -23.39
C ILE A 168 13.49 -21.02 -23.72
N VAL A 169 14.70 -21.22 -24.23
CA VAL A 169 15.24 -22.53 -24.61
C VAL A 169 16.67 -22.69 -24.08
N THR A 170 17.17 -23.92 -24.01
CA THR A 170 18.58 -24.18 -23.68
C THR A 170 19.44 -24.14 -24.93
N GLY A 171 20.73 -23.79 -24.79
CA GLY A 171 21.69 -23.87 -25.90
C GLY A 171 21.72 -25.29 -26.51
N GLY A 172 21.74 -25.36 -27.85
CA GLY A 172 21.66 -26.60 -28.61
C GLY A 172 20.24 -27.09 -28.90
N SER A 173 19.19 -26.36 -28.47
CA SER A 173 17.80 -26.71 -28.77
C SER A 173 17.53 -26.72 -30.27
N LYS A 174 16.78 -27.71 -30.75
CA LYS A 174 16.42 -27.88 -32.15
C LYS A 174 14.99 -27.40 -32.40
N VAL A 175 14.83 -26.39 -33.25
CA VAL A 175 13.56 -25.84 -33.69
C VAL A 175 13.14 -26.51 -35.00
N THR A 176 11.99 -27.15 -34.99
CA THR A 176 11.36 -27.73 -36.17
C THR A 176 10.30 -26.79 -36.71
N LEU A 177 10.32 -26.49 -38.01
CA LEU A 177 9.31 -25.67 -38.67
C LEU A 177 8.37 -26.56 -39.48
N SER A 178 7.07 -26.25 -39.49
CA SER A 178 6.06 -26.98 -40.25
C SER A 178 4.96 -26.04 -40.77
N THR A 179 4.22 -26.45 -41.79
CA THR A 179 3.04 -25.74 -42.30
C THR A 179 1.94 -26.77 -42.58
N ALA A 180 0.69 -26.35 -42.43
CA ALA A 180 -0.46 -27.19 -42.75
C ALA A 180 -0.73 -27.30 -44.26
N THR A 181 -0.09 -26.47 -45.09
CA THR A 181 -0.19 -26.57 -46.55
C THR A 181 0.61 -27.76 -47.08
N PRO A 182 -0.03 -28.78 -47.66
CA PRO A 182 0.67 -29.95 -48.17
C PRO A 182 1.67 -29.57 -49.28
N ASP A 183 2.84 -30.21 -49.25
CA ASP A 183 3.91 -30.06 -50.25
C ASP A 183 4.42 -28.62 -50.44
N ALA A 184 4.21 -27.72 -49.46
CA ALA A 184 4.79 -26.38 -49.45
C ALA A 184 6.23 -26.39 -48.92
N ASP A 185 7.09 -25.60 -49.55
CA ASP A 185 8.45 -25.36 -49.08
C ASP A 185 8.46 -24.25 -48.03
N ILE A 186 9.22 -24.42 -46.95
CA ILE A 186 9.39 -23.39 -45.92
C ILE A 186 10.73 -22.66 -46.15
N TYR A 187 10.70 -21.33 -46.14
CA TYR A 187 11.88 -20.47 -46.23
C TYR A 187 11.97 -19.59 -44.99
N TYR A 188 13.18 -19.44 -44.44
CA TYR A 188 13.38 -18.74 -43.17
C TYR A 188 14.66 -17.90 -43.12
N THR A 189 14.68 -16.97 -42.18
CA THR A 189 15.83 -16.20 -41.70
C THR A 189 15.96 -16.41 -40.20
N ALA A 190 17.17 -16.31 -39.64
CA ALA A 190 17.45 -16.48 -38.21
C ALA A 190 17.98 -15.20 -37.54
N ASP A 191 18.19 -14.15 -38.32
CA ASP A 191 18.68 -12.83 -37.89
C ASP A 191 17.54 -11.81 -37.71
N GLY A 192 16.28 -12.25 -37.83
CA GLY A 192 15.10 -11.39 -37.74
C GLY A 192 14.78 -10.56 -39.01
N SER A 193 15.55 -10.69 -40.09
CA SER A 193 15.23 -10.08 -41.39
C SER A 193 14.00 -10.72 -42.03
N ASP A 194 13.26 -10.01 -42.89
CA ASP A 194 12.05 -10.57 -43.50
C ASP A 194 12.38 -11.69 -44.50
N PRO A 195 11.73 -12.86 -44.40
CA PRO A 195 12.00 -13.99 -45.26
C PRO A 195 11.35 -13.81 -46.63
N SER A 196 11.96 -14.39 -47.65
CA SER A 196 11.44 -14.47 -49.01
C SER A 196 11.73 -15.86 -49.59
N SER A 197 11.24 -16.14 -50.79
CA SER A 197 11.60 -17.37 -51.52
C SER A 197 13.09 -17.48 -51.87
N ASN A 198 13.88 -16.41 -51.64
CA ASN A 198 15.34 -16.41 -51.78
C ASN A 198 16.08 -16.65 -50.44
N SER A 199 15.35 -16.73 -49.32
CA SER A 199 15.93 -17.01 -48.00
C SER A 199 16.34 -18.48 -47.88
N THR A 200 16.82 -18.89 -46.70
CA THR A 200 17.27 -20.27 -46.48
C THR A 200 16.08 -21.23 -46.52
N LYS A 201 16.09 -22.22 -47.41
CA LYS A 201 15.09 -23.29 -47.43
C LYS A 201 15.27 -24.20 -46.22
N TYR A 202 14.20 -24.42 -45.46
CA TYR A 202 14.16 -25.29 -44.29
C TYR A 202 14.15 -26.76 -44.72
N ASN A 203 15.19 -27.52 -44.36
CA ASN A 203 15.30 -28.96 -44.66
C ASN A 203 15.63 -29.81 -43.42
N GLU A 204 16.17 -29.20 -42.36
CA GLU A 204 16.60 -29.85 -41.12
C GLU A 204 16.31 -28.91 -39.94
N PRO A 205 16.11 -29.42 -38.71
CA PRO A 205 15.89 -28.57 -37.54
C PRO A 205 16.98 -27.52 -37.29
N ILE A 206 16.57 -26.30 -36.93
CA ILE A 206 17.45 -25.16 -36.68
C ILE A 206 17.98 -25.27 -35.25
N THR A 207 19.30 -25.26 -35.07
CA THR A 207 19.91 -25.33 -33.73
C THR A 207 20.08 -23.91 -33.16
N ILE A 208 19.56 -23.67 -31.96
CA ILE A 208 19.62 -22.39 -31.26
C ILE A 208 20.74 -22.45 -30.22
N ASN A 209 21.79 -21.65 -30.41
CA ASN A 209 22.93 -21.56 -29.47
C ASN A 209 23.07 -20.19 -28.79
N GLU A 210 22.40 -19.18 -29.34
CA GLU A 210 22.31 -17.82 -28.81
C GLU A 210 20.91 -17.25 -29.09
N ASP A 211 20.59 -16.08 -28.53
CA ASP A 211 19.31 -15.42 -28.75
C ASP A 211 19.05 -15.24 -30.25
N THR A 212 17.95 -15.81 -30.75
CA THR A 212 17.69 -15.95 -32.18
C THR A 212 16.26 -15.56 -32.50
N THR A 213 16.06 -14.78 -33.56
CA THR A 213 14.70 -14.51 -34.10
C THR A 213 14.56 -15.19 -35.46
N ILE A 214 13.75 -16.24 -35.49
CA ILE A 214 13.39 -16.93 -36.72
C ILE A 214 12.16 -16.27 -37.33
N LYS A 215 12.27 -15.82 -38.58
CA LYS A 215 11.10 -15.48 -39.40
C LYS A 215 10.97 -16.46 -40.54
N ALA A 216 9.76 -16.96 -40.80
CA ALA A 216 9.52 -17.96 -41.82
C ALA A 216 8.25 -17.72 -42.64
N ILE A 217 8.27 -18.16 -43.90
CA ILE A 217 7.12 -18.22 -44.81
C ILE A 217 7.03 -19.61 -45.46
N ALA A 218 5.81 -20.05 -45.74
CA ALA A 218 5.53 -21.20 -46.58
C ALA A 218 5.27 -20.73 -48.02
N VAL A 219 5.88 -21.41 -48.98
CA VAL A 219 5.86 -21.09 -50.41
C VAL A 219 5.40 -22.34 -51.17
N LYS A 220 4.39 -22.18 -52.01
CA LYS A 220 3.87 -23.26 -52.86
C LYS A 220 3.48 -22.70 -54.22
N ASP A 221 3.92 -23.36 -55.28
CA ASP A 221 3.66 -22.90 -56.65
C ASP A 221 2.15 -22.81 -56.94
N GLY A 222 1.76 -21.72 -57.61
CA GLY A 222 0.38 -21.47 -58.04
C GLY A 222 -0.54 -20.89 -56.96
N ILE A 223 0.00 -20.61 -55.76
CA ILE A 223 -0.73 -20.01 -54.64
C ILE A 223 0.13 -18.90 -53.98
N LYS A 224 -0.49 -17.94 -53.30
CA LYS A 224 0.21 -16.86 -52.57
C LYS A 224 1.01 -17.44 -51.39
N ASN A 225 2.18 -16.88 -51.10
CA ASN A 225 2.98 -17.25 -49.92
C ASN A 225 2.21 -17.01 -48.62
N SER A 226 2.52 -17.76 -47.57
CA SER A 226 1.95 -17.52 -46.25
C SER A 226 2.32 -16.13 -45.73
N GLU A 227 1.55 -15.65 -44.76
CA GLU A 227 2.00 -14.53 -43.93
C GLU A 227 3.29 -14.90 -43.17
N THR A 228 4.13 -13.90 -42.90
CA THR A 228 5.39 -14.10 -42.18
C THR A 228 5.12 -14.48 -40.73
N SER A 229 5.60 -15.64 -40.32
CA SER A 229 5.56 -16.11 -38.93
C SER A 229 6.87 -15.73 -38.23
N THR A 230 6.80 -15.25 -36.97
CA THR A 230 7.97 -14.79 -36.20
C THR A 230 8.06 -15.55 -34.87
N PHE A 231 9.22 -16.16 -34.63
CA PHE A 231 9.54 -16.93 -33.43
C PHE A 231 10.82 -16.39 -32.81
N THR A 232 10.73 -15.88 -31.57
CA THR A 232 11.89 -15.37 -30.83
C THR A 232 12.27 -16.36 -29.74
N TYR A 233 13.55 -16.73 -29.72
CA TYR A 233 14.13 -17.64 -28.74
C TYR A 233 15.19 -16.92 -27.92
N THR A 234 15.10 -17.08 -26.60
CA THR A 234 16.11 -16.61 -25.65
C THR A 234 16.84 -17.81 -25.07
N VAL A 235 18.17 -17.80 -25.10
CA VAL A 235 18.97 -18.89 -24.58
C VAL A 235 19.20 -18.73 -23.09
N ALA A 236 18.66 -19.67 -22.32
CA ALA A 236 18.80 -19.70 -20.88
C ALA A 236 20.12 -20.31 -20.42
N LEU A 237 20.59 -19.80 -19.28
CA LEU A 237 21.64 -20.42 -18.49
C LEU A 237 21.12 -21.73 -17.87
N THR A 238 22.00 -22.72 -17.79
CA THR A 238 21.66 -24.06 -17.28
C THR A 238 22.64 -24.46 -16.19
N GLY A 239 22.25 -25.42 -15.36
CA GLY A 239 23.10 -25.95 -14.28
C GLY A 239 23.18 -25.04 -13.05
N LEU A 240 22.40 -23.96 -13.00
CA LEU A 240 22.27 -23.10 -11.84
C LEU A 240 21.34 -23.73 -10.78
N ARG A 241 21.71 -23.52 -9.53
CA ARG A 241 20.93 -23.81 -8.32
C ARG A 241 20.24 -22.56 -7.81
N ILE A 242 19.39 -22.70 -6.80
CA ILE A 242 18.70 -21.55 -6.22
C ILE A 242 19.70 -20.61 -5.52
N HIS A 243 20.67 -21.12 -4.76
CA HIS A 243 21.73 -20.29 -4.15
C HIS A 243 22.57 -19.51 -5.16
N ASP A 244 22.82 -20.06 -6.36
CA ASP A 244 23.52 -19.32 -7.41
C ASP A 244 22.69 -18.10 -7.86
N ILE A 245 21.38 -18.31 -8.03
CA ILE A 245 20.45 -17.27 -8.47
C ILE A 245 20.29 -16.20 -7.40
N GLN A 246 20.16 -16.58 -6.13
CA GLN A 246 20.07 -15.63 -5.02
C GLN A 246 21.38 -14.86 -4.84
N GLY A 247 22.50 -15.58 -4.68
CA GLY A 247 23.79 -14.97 -4.38
C GLY A 247 23.87 -14.38 -2.97
N ALA A 248 25.05 -13.86 -2.61
CA ALA A 248 25.33 -13.23 -1.32
C ALA A 248 25.28 -11.70 -1.44
N ALA A 249 24.14 -11.17 -1.87
CA ALA A 249 23.89 -9.74 -2.09
C ALA A 249 22.39 -9.42 -2.03
N GLN A 250 22.04 -8.15 -1.86
CA GLN A 250 20.67 -7.62 -1.88
C GLN A 250 19.99 -7.67 -3.26
N GLN A 251 20.71 -8.12 -4.31
CA GLN A 251 20.20 -8.28 -5.66
C GLN A 251 20.87 -9.50 -6.28
N SER A 252 20.08 -10.25 -7.04
CA SER A 252 20.53 -11.42 -7.76
C SER A 252 21.67 -11.09 -8.74
N PRO A 253 22.77 -11.87 -8.75
CA PRO A 253 23.79 -11.76 -9.81
C PRO A 253 23.26 -12.18 -11.19
N PHE A 254 22.08 -12.79 -11.25
CA PHE A 254 21.40 -13.22 -12.47
C PHE A 254 20.18 -12.37 -12.83
N ALA A 255 19.98 -11.21 -12.20
CA ALA A 255 18.90 -10.30 -12.52
C ALA A 255 18.80 -10.03 -14.04
N ASN A 256 17.58 -10.17 -14.58
CA ASN A 256 17.22 -10.07 -16.01
C ASN A 256 17.74 -11.19 -16.91
N LYS A 257 18.44 -12.21 -16.41
CA LYS A 257 18.88 -13.37 -17.18
C LYS A 257 17.79 -14.45 -17.23
N SER A 258 17.76 -15.21 -18.32
CA SER A 258 16.91 -16.40 -18.43
C SER A 258 17.65 -17.61 -17.88
N VAL A 259 16.97 -18.40 -17.06
CA VAL A 259 17.47 -19.63 -16.46
C VAL A 259 16.54 -20.79 -16.81
N ALA A 260 17.08 -21.99 -16.96
CA ALA A 260 16.30 -23.16 -17.36
C ALA A 260 16.53 -24.35 -16.43
N ASN A 261 15.44 -25.06 -16.18
CA ASN A 261 15.39 -26.29 -15.40
C ASN A 261 15.95 -26.15 -13.97
N VAL A 262 15.73 -25.00 -13.33
CA VAL A 262 16.05 -24.80 -11.91
C VAL A 262 15.12 -25.71 -11.11
N GLU A 263 15.69 -26.65 -10.38
CA GLU A 263 14.93 -27.67 -9.63
C GLU A 263 14.71 -27.21 -8.19
N GLY A 264 13.49 -27.34 -7.68
CA GLY A 264 13.15 -27.02 -6.30
C GLY A 264 11.86 -27.68 -5.86
N ILE A 265 11.66 -27.80 -4.54
CA ILE A 265 10.41 -28.27 -3.93
C ILE A 265 9.55 -27.09 -3.52
N VAL A 266 8.28 -27.08 -3.89
CA VAL A 266 7.31 -26.06 -3.47
C VAL A 266 7.13 -26.13 -1.95
N THR A 267 7.53 -25.07 -1.25
CA THR A 267 7.46 -24.98 0.22
C THR A 267 6.26 -24.18 0.70
N HIS A 268 5.77 -23.24 -0.11
CA HIS A 268 4.63 -22.40 0.21
C HIS A 268 3.92 -21.92 -1.05
N VAL A 269 2.59 -21.98 -1.09
CA VAL A 269 1.76 -21.43 -2.17
C VAL A 269 1.13 -20.15 -1.65
N VAL A 270 1.50 -19.02 -2.25
CA VAL A 270 1.01 -17.68 -1.83
C VAL A 270 -0.39 -17.45 -2.39
N ASP A 271 -0.57 -17.70 -3.69
CA ASP A 271 -1.85 -17.57 -4.40
C ASP A 271 -1.86 -18.47 -5.65
N SER A 272 -2.82 -18.29 -6.57
CA SER A 272 -2.92 -19.11 -7.79
C SER A 272 -1.82 -18.88 -8.84
N ASN A 273 -0.96 -17.88 -8.62
CA ASN A 273 0.06 -17.39 -9.54
C ASN A 273 1.47 -17.40 -8.92
N ASN A 274 1.57 -17.35 -7.59
CA ASN A 274 2.82 -17.17 -6.85
C ASN A 274 3.04 -18.34 -5.88
N PHE A 275 4.24 -18.91 -5.90
CA PHE A 275 4.67 -19.90 -4.92
C PHE A 275 6.16 -19.76 -4.65
N TYR A 276 6.57 -20.15 -3.44
CA TYR A 276 7.98 -20.31 -3.08
C TYR A 276 8.40 -21.75 -3.28
N MET A 277 9.62 -21.94 -3.80
CA MET A 277 10.29 -23.24 -3.85
C MET A 277 11.66 -23.15 -3.19
N GLN A 278 12.17 -24.27 -2.70
CA GLN A 278 13.48 -24.38 -2.05
C GLN A 278 14.31 -25.50 -2.66
N ASP A 279 15.64 -25.36 -2.67
CA ASP A 279 16.53 -26.36 -3.27
C ASP A 279 16.50 -27.67 -2.46
N LEU A 280 16.53 -28.81 -3.17
CA LEU A 280 16.62 -30.13 -2.57
C LEU A 280 18.06 -30.51 -2.21
N LYS A 281 19.04 -29.78 -2.74
CA LYS A 281 20.48 -29.99 -2.57
C LYS A 281 21.14 -28.67 -2.17
N PRO A 282 20.82 -28.16 -0.96
CA PRO A 282 21.36 -26.90 -0.48
C PRO A 282 22.87 -26.96 -0.34
N ASP A 283 23.53 -25.81 -0.47
CA ASP A 283 24.92 -25.65 -0.12
C ASP A 283 25.10 -25.47 1.40
N THR A 284 26.27 -24.97 1.83
CA THR A 284 26.58 -24.72 3.24
C THR A 284 26.88 -23.25 3.54
N ASP A 285 26.70 -22.35 2.57
CA ASP A 285 26.97 -20.92 2.74
C ASP A 285 25.71 -20.23 3.26
N GLU A 286 25.74 -19.83 4.53
CA GLU A 286 24.61 -19.13 5.14
C GLU A 286 24.35 -17.75 4.53
N LYS A 287 25.24 -17.24 3.68
CA LYS A 287 25.05 -15.96 2.98
C LYS A 287 24.15 -16.09 1.75
N THR A 288 23.89 -17.29 1.27
CA THR A 288 23.03 -17.53 0.10
C THR A 288 21.74 -18.18 0.53
N SER A 289 20.63 -17.70 -0.04
CA SER A 289 19.33 -18.34 0.18
C SER A 289 19.14 -19.55 -0.74
N GLU A 290 18.53 -20.60 -0.19
CA GLU A 290 18.10 -21.79 -0.93
C GLU A 290 16.65 -21.71 -1.40
N GLY A 291 15.93 -20.66 -0.98
CA GLY A 291 14.55 -20.41 -1.34
C GLY A 291 14.42 -19.34 -2.42
N ILE A 292 13.36 -19.40 -3.22
CA ILE A 292 13.10 -18.40 -4.28
C ILE A 292 11.61 -18.29 -4.58
N LEU A 293 11.17 -17.09 -4.93
CA LEU A 293 9.81 -16.85 -5.43
C LEU A 293 9.69 -17.27 -6.89
N VAL A 294 8.58 -17.88 -7.27
CA VAL A 294 8.26 -18.20 -8.67
C VAL A 294 6.90 -17.65 -9.04
N TYR A 295 6.85 -16.91 -10.15
CA TYR A 295 5.63 -16.44 -10.76
C TYR A 295 5.24 -17.28 -11.97
N LYS A 296 4.10 -17.97 -11.88
CA LYS A 296 3.46 -18.68 -12.99
C LYS A 296 1.95 -18.64 -12.82
N LYS A 297 1.23 -17.98 -13.73
CA LYS A 297 -0.23 -17.91 -13.66
C LYS A 297 -0.85 -19.30 -13.75
N GLY A 298 -1.83 -19.55 -12.88
CA GLY A 298 -2.64 -20.77 -12.88
C GLY A 298 -1.82 -22.04 -12.71
N HIS A 299 -0.76 -22.01 -11.90
CA HIS A 299 0.20 -23.11 -11.79
C HIS A 299 -0.42 -24.40 -11.21
N GLY A 300 -1.44 -24.31 -10.34
CA GLY A 300 -2.16 -25.46 -9.80
C GLY A 300 -1.33 -26.40 -8.92
N LEU A 301 -0.22 -25.90 -8.35
CA LEU A 301 0.73 -26.66 -7.52
C LEU A 301 0.31 -26.67 -6.06
N SER A 302 0.86 -27.63 -5.31
CA SER A 302 0.73 -27.75 -3.86
C SER A 302 2.11 -27.82 -3.20
N ALA A 303 2.17 -27.50 -1.90
CA ALA A 303 3.38 -27.73 -1.11
C ALA A 303 3.76 -29.22 -1.16
N GLY A 304 5.05 -29.51 -1.37
CA GLY A 304 5.57 -30.87 -1.56
C GLY A 304 5.71 -31.30 -3.02
N ASP A 305 5.25 -30.50 -3.99
CA ASP A 305 5.54 -30.76 -5.41
C ASP A 305 7.01 -30.40 -5.72
N VAL A 306 7.74 -31.29 -6.38
CA VAL A 306 9.07 -31.01 -6.93
C VAL A 306 8.91 -30.54 -8.36
N VAL A 307 9.50 -29.40 -8.68
CA VAL A 307 9.34 -28.74 -9.98
C VAL A 307 10.69 -28.40 -10.62
N LYS A 308 10.68 -28.38 -11.95
CA LYS A 308 11.72 -27.73 -12.77
C LYS A 308 11.15 -26.47 -13.37
N THR A 309 11.79 -25.35 -13.07
CA THR A 309 11.34 -24.02 -13.44
C THR A 309 12.30 -23.43 -14.48
N THR A 310 11.73 -22.94 -15.58
CA THR A 310 12.41 -22.16 -16.62
C THR A 310 11.74 -20.80 -16.70
N GLY A 311 12.53 -19.73 -16.66
CA GLY A 311 11.99 -18.38 -16.62
C GLY A 311 13.07 -17.30 -16.59
N GLN A 312 12.64 -16.05 -16.53
CA GLN A 312 13.54 -14.92 -16.36
C GLN A 312 13.66 -14.57 -14.87
N VAL A 313 14.89 -14.41 -14.37
CA VAL A 313 15.15 -13.91 -13.02
C VAL A 313 14.87 -12.41 -12.97
N LYS A 314 14.11 -11.97 -11.97
CA LYS A 314 13.70 -10.57 -11.78
C LYS A 314 13.87 -10.13 -10.33
N GLU A 315 14.22 -8.86 -10.16
CA GLU A 315 14.06 -8.13 -8.92
C GLU A 315 12.63 -7.59 -8.85
N TRP A 316 11.79 -8.18 -8.01
CA TRP A 316 10.36 -7.89 -7.97
C TRP A 316 9.96 -7.22 -6.66
N VAL A 317 9.45 -5.99 -6.72
CA VAL A 317 8.92 -5.32 -5.53
C VAL A 317 7.49 -5.78 -5.28
N LEU A 318 7.31 -6.56 -4.20
CA LEU A 318 6.01 -7.06 -3.73
C LEU A 318 5.10 -5.92 -3.23
N ASP A 319 3.98 -6.27 -2.58
CA ASP A 319 3.06 -5.28 -2.04
C ASP A 319 3.71 -4.39 -0.98
N GLY A 320 3.30 -3.12 -0.97
CA GLY A 320 3.91 -2.11 -0.11
C GLY A 320 3.13 -0.80 -0.17
N TYR A 321 3.68 0.22 0.48
CA TYR A 321 3.10 1.58 0.47
C TYR A 321 3.21 2.23 -0.91
N ALA A 322 2.61 3.42 -1.08
CA ALA A 322 2.55 4.10 -2.38
C ALA A 322 3.95 4.37 -2.98
N GLU A 323 4.94 4.51 -2.11
CA GLU A 323 6.34 4.79 -2.36
C GLU A 323 7.22 3.53 -2.45
N LYS A 324 6.65 2.32 -2.43
CA LYS A 324 7.40 1.05 -2.38
C LYS A 324 8.54 0.95 -3.41
N LEU A 325 8.31 1.38 -4.65
CA LEU A 325 9.36 1.36 -5.69
C LEU A 325 10.57 2.25 -5.37
N LYS A 326 10.47 3.17 -4.40
CA LYS A 326 11.54 4.05 -3.94
C LYS A 326 12.15 3.63 -2.60
N THR A 327 11.47 2.79 -1.82
CA THR A 327 11.81 2.53 -0.41
C THR A 327 11.96 1.05 -0.08
N ASP A 328 11.16 0.19 -0.70
CA ASP A 328 11.13 -1.25 -0.45
C ASP A 328 12.26 -1.96 -1.21
N LEU A 329 12.80 -3.01 -0.58
CA LEU A 329 13.66 -4.00 -1.23
C LEU A 329 12.84 -4.84 -2.22
N PRO A 330 13.41 -5.21 -3.38
CA PRO A 330 12.84 -6.25 -4.22
C PRO A 330 13.01 -7.63 -3.57
N VAL A 331 12.29 -8.62 -4.09
CA VAL A 331 12.60 -10.04 -3.88
C VAL A 331 13.06 -10.68 -5.18
N THR A 332 13.89 -11.71 -5.11
CA THR A 332 14.31 -12.46 -6.29
C THR A 332 13.19 -13.40 -6.75
N GLU A 333 12.71 -13.19 -7.98
CA GLU A 333 11.64 -13.97 -8.62
C GLU A 333 12.16 -14.69 -9.87
N ILE A 334 11.80 -15.96 -10.07
CA ILE A 334 11.80 -16.57 -11.42
C ILE A 334 10.42 -16.38 -12.06
N ASN A 335 10.36 -15.53 -13.08
CA ASN A 335 9.16 -15.31 -13.88
C ASN A 335 9.05 -16.39 -14.97
N ALA A 336 8.24 -17.41 -14.71
CA ALA A 336 8.03 -18.54 -15.61
C ALA A 336 6.80 -18.37 -16.52
N ASP A 337 6.08 -17.25 -16.43
CA ASP A 337 4.86 -17.03 -17.22
C ASP A 337 5.16 -16.58 -18.66
N THR A 338 6.21 -15.78 -18.87
CA THR A 338 6.53 -15.22 -20.19
C THR A 338 7.59 -16.04 -20.90
N GLY A 339 7.16 -17.00 -21.73
CA GLY A 339 8.06 -17.88 -22.49
C GLY A 339 8.81 -18.90 -21.64
N GLY A 340 8.51 -18.98 -20.34
CA GLY A 340 9.03 -19.96 -19.40
C GLY A 340 8.09 -21.15 -19.21
N SER A 341 8.42 -22.02 -18.25
CA SER A 341 7.64 -23.20 -17.89
C SER A 341 7.89 -23.63 -16.45
N VAL A 342 6.91 -24.33 -15.87
CA VAL A 342 7.07 -25.07 -14.61
C VAL A 342 6.59 -26.49 -14.86
N THR A 343 7.47 -27.47 -14.65
CA THR A 343 7.17 -28.89 -14.86
C THR A 343 7.29 -29.63 -13.55
N VAL A 344 6.20 -30.28 -13.12
CA VAL A 344 6.21 -31.16 -11.94
C VAL A 344 6.93 -32.46 -12.26
N THR A 345 7.91 -32.83 -11.45
CA THR A 345 8.68 -34.07 -11.58
C THR A 345 8.30 -35.09 -10.51
N GLU A 346 7.81 -34.65 -9.36
CA GLU A 346 7.36 -35.48 -8.24
C GLU A 346 6.30 -34.72 -7.42
N THR A 347 5.39 -35.44 -6.75
CA THR A 347 4.35 -34.85 -5.88
C THR A 347 4.37 -35.50 -4.49
N GLY A 348 3.97 -34.74 -3.46
CA GLY A 348 3.89 -35.24 -2.09
C GLY A 348 5.24 -35.57 -1.44
N HIS A 349 6.32 -34.96 -1.93
CA HIS A 349 7.64 -35.08 -1.32
C HIS A 349 7.65 -34.39 0.06
N ALA A 350 8.42 -34.93 1.02
CA ALA A 350 8.56 -34.32 2.34
C ALA A 350 9.25 -32.95 2.23
N LEU A 351 8.73 -31.95 2.94
CA LEU A 351 9.32 -30.61 2.93
C LEU A 351 10.71 -30.62 3.58
N PRO A 352 11.63 -29.74 3.14
CA PRO A 352 12.92 -29.55 3.79
C PRO A 352 12.75 -29.20 5.28
N SER A 353 13.73 -29.65 6.08
CA SER A 353 13.81 -29.23 7.48
C SER A 353 13.93 -27.70 7.54
N PRO A 354 13.16 -27.03 8.40
CA PRO A 354 13.21 -25.57 8.47
C PRO A 354 14.50 -25.11 9.16
N VAL A 355 15.00 -23.93 8.79
CA VAL A 355 16.12 -23.30 9.49
C VAL A 355 15.62 -22.74 10.83
N LEU A 356 16.10 -23.29 11.94
CA LEU A 356 15.78 -22.79 13.28
C LEU A 356 16.42 -21.40 13.46
N LEU A 357 15.61 -20.40 13.81
CA LEU A 357 16.11 -19.05 14.10
C LEU A 357 16.28 -18.82 15.61
N GLY A 358 17.34 -18.11 15.97
CA GLY A 358 17.68 -17.77 17.35
C GLY A 358 18.48 -18.85 18.08
N PHE A 359 18.17 -19.04 19.36
CA PHE A 359 18.98 -19.85 20.27
C PHE A 359 19.00 -21.34 19.87
N GLY A 360 20.20 -21.84 19.58
CA GLY A 360 20.42 -23.23 19.13
C GLY A 360 20.26 -23.42 17.62
N GLY A 361 19.94 -22.35 16.88
CA GLY A 361 19.95 -22.30 15.43
C GLY A 361 20.77 -21.10 14.95
N ARG A 362 20.31 -20.46 13.88
CA ARG A 362 20.98 -19.30 13.28
C ARG A 362 20.80 -18.06 14.15
N HIS A 363 21.91 -17.42 14.54
CA HIS A 363 21.88 -16.24 15.39
C HIS A 363 21.28 -15.04 14.63
N ILE A 364 20.29 -14.39 15.22
CA ILE A 364 19.68 -13.19 14.63
C ILE A 364 20.43 -11.97 15.18
N PRO A 365 20.92 -11.03 14.34
CA PRO A 365 21.49 -9.78 14.83
C PRO A 365 20.51 -9.01 15.72
N THR A 366 21.03 -8.37 16.77
CA THR A 366 20.19 -7.70 17.80
C THR A 366 20.50 -6.21 17.99
N LEU A 367 21.34 -5.61 17.14
CA LEU A 367 21.74 -4.20 17.29
C LEU A 367 21.79 -3.42 15.98
N VAL A 368 22.38 -4.02 14.94
CA VAL A 368 22.61 -3.35 13.66
C VAL A 368 21.58 -3.85 12.65
N ILE A 369 20.90 -2.91 11.98
CA ILE A 369 20.10 -3.22 10.79
C ILE A 369 21.02 -3.22 9.58
N ASP A 370 21.73 -2.11 9.39
CA ASP A 370 22.83 -1.90 8.43
C ASP A 370 23.69 -0.75 8.98
N ASN A 371 25.02 -0.85 8.88
CA ASN A 371 25.93 0.21 9.33
C ASN A 371 26.90 0.72 8.24
N ASP A 372 26.85 0.15 7.03
CA ASP A 372 27.79 0.45 5.95
C ASP A 372 27.12 0.80 4.61
N ASN A 373 25.80 1.00 4.62
CA ASN A 373 24.95 1.30 3.47
C ASN A 373 25.10 0.25 2.36
N PHE A 374 24.89 -1.01 2.72
CA PHE A 374 25.05 -2.19 1.86
C PHE A 374 26.46 -2.30 1.23
N GLY A 375 27.48 -1.83 1.94
CA GLY A 375 28.87 -1.86 1.48
C GLY A 375 29.44 -3.29 1.45
N LYS A 376 29.02 -4.12 2.41
CA LYS A 376 29.38 -5.52 2.54
C LYS A 376 28.15 -6.34 2.93
N PHE A 377 27.89 -7.43 2.22
CA PHE A 377 26.88 -8.38 2.63
C PHE A 377 27.35 -9.22 3.83
N ASP A 378 26.85 -8.88 5.02
CA ASP A 378 27.27 -9.42 6.32
C ASP A 378 26.10 -9.83 7.23
N PRO A 379 25.44 -10.97 6.96
CA PRO A 379 24.29 -11.44 7.74
C PRO A 379 24.62 -11.84 9.19
N GLU A 380 25.89 -11.85 9.60
CA GLU A 380 26.28 -12.08 11.00
C GLU A 380 26.15 -10.80 11.85
N GLU A 381 26.30 -9.62 11.24
CA GLU A 381 26.23 -8.31 11.89
C GLU A 381 24.93 -7.57 11.57
N ASP A 382 24.50 -7.61 10.31
CA ASP A 382 23.44 -6.77 9.78
C ASP A 382 22.12 -7.53 9.68
N GLY A 383 21.11 -7.04 10.40
CA GLY A 383 19.78 -7.64 10.41
C GLY A 383 19.12 -7.66 9.03
N ILE A 384 19.40 -6.68 8.17
CA ILE A 384 18.85 -6.62 6.82
C ILE A 384 19.41 -7.74 5.95
N ASP A 385 20.73 -7.96 5.98
CA ASP A 385 21.41 -9.03 5.26
C ASP A 385 21.06 -10.40 5.83
N PHE A 386 20.86 -10.50 7.14
CA PHE A 386 20.42 -11.73 7.79
C PHE A 386 19.12 -12.25 7.18
N TYR A 387 18.09 -11.42 7.09
CA TYR A 387 16.81 -11.85 6.52
C TYR A 387 16.89 -12.01 5.00
N GLU A 388 17.70 -11.20 4.30
CA GLU A 388 17.95 -11.35 2.86
C GLU A 388 18.54 -12.73 2.53
N SER A 389 19.54 -13.16 3.30
CA SER A 389 20.15 -14.49 3.13
C SER A 389 19.22 -15.66 3.45
N LEU A 390 18.00 -15.39 3.95
CA LEU A 390 16.95 -16.36 4.19
C LEU A 390 15.77 -16.21 3.24
N GLU A 391 15.81 -15.29 2.26
CA GLU A 391 14.68 -14.96 1.39
C GLU A 391 14.07 -16.21 0.74
N GLY A 392 12.78 -16.46 0.95
CA GLY A 392 12.08 -17.61 0.39
C GLY A 392 12.38 -18.95 1.08
N MET A 393 13.29 -18.99 2.06
CA MET A 393 13.59 -20.20 2.81
C MET A 393 12.53 -20.50 3.87
N ARG A 394 12.30 -21.79 4.10
CA ARG A 394 11.49 -22.29 5.19
C ARG A 394 12.24 -22.18 6.53
N VAL A 395 11.68 -21.45 7.49
CA VAL A 395 12.28 -21.14 8.81
C VAL A 395 11.39 -21.55 9.98
N GLU A 396 12.00 -21.79 11.14
CA GLU A 396 11.32 -22.19 12.38
C GLU A 396 11.50 -21.19 13.53
N LEU A 397 10.32 -20.72 13.95
CA LEU A 397 9.88 -19.97 15.12
C LEU A 397 9.83 -20.71 16.45
N LYS A 398 10.88 -20.87 17.25
CA LYS A 398 10.74 -21.62 18.54
C LYS A 398 10.13 -20.79 19.68
N ASP A 399 8.99 -21.24 20.21
CA ASP A 399 8.26 -20.65 21.34
C ASP A 399 8.17 -19.10 21.26
N PRO A 400 7.70 -18.53 20.13
CA PRO A 400 7.77 -17.10 19.90
C PRO A 400 6.86 -16.32 20.87
N ARG A 401 7.34 -15.15 21.28
CA ARG A 401 6.63 -14.19 22.12
C ARG A 401 6.15 -13.02 21.28
N VAL A 402 4.88 -12.65 21.41
CA VAL A 402 4.29 -11.47 20.80
C VAL A 402 4.78 -10.23 21.53
N ILE A 403 5.24 -9.23 20.77
CA ILE A 403 5.86 -7.99 21.30
C ILE A 403 5.12 -6.71 20.90
N ALA A 404 4.02 -6.83 20.16
CA ALA A 404 3.12 -5.73 19.86
C ALA A 404 1.70 -6.24 19.60
N PRO A 405 0.67 -5.39 19.72
CA PRO A 405 -0.66 -5.70 19.23
C PRO A 405 -0.64 -6.19 17.78
N GLN A 406 -1.43 -7.22 17.50
CA GLN A 406 -1.64 -7.69 16.13
C GLN A 406 -2.15 -6.56 15.24
N SER A 407 -1.71 -6.55 13.99
CA SER A 407 -2.23 -5.64 12.98
C SER A 407 -2.25 -6.30 11.60
N TYR A 408 -3.37 -6.20 10.87
CA TYR A 408 -3.53 -6.68 9.49
C TYR A 408 -3.26 -8.18 9.25
N GLY A 409 -3.35 -9.03 10.26
CA GLY A 409 -2.97 -10.45 10.14
C GLY A 409 -1.50 -10.72 10.44
N GLU A 410 -0.74 -9.70 10.85
CA GLU A 410 0.67 -9.80 11.15
C GLU A 410 0.91 -9.75 12.67
N LEU A 411 1.66 -10.72 13.17
CA LEU A 411 2.13 -10.78 14.55
C LEU A 411 3.59 -10.33 14.60
N SER A 412 3.89 -9.32 15.40
CA SER A 412 5.28 -8.99 15.72
C SER A 412 5.76 -9.88 16.85
N VAL A 413 6.82 -10.64 16.63
CA VAL A 413 7.35 -11.59 17.61
C VAL A 413 8.86 -11.47 17.78
N VAL A 414 9.34 -11.99 18.90
CA VAL A 414 10.74 -12.39 19.11
C VAL A 414 10.82 -13.83 19.54
N VAL A 415 11.94 -14.46 19.23
CA VAL A 415 12.33 -15.76 19.80
C VAL A 415 13.47 -15.58 20.78
N LYS A 416 13.69 -16.59 21.61
CA LYS A 416 14.91 -16.65 22.41
C LYS A 416 16.11 -16.65 21.46
N ASN A 417 17.00 -15.70 21.60
CA ASN A 417 18.22 -15.60 20.81
C ASN A 417 19.39 -15.15 21.74
N GLN A 418 20.64 -15.30 21.27
CA GLN A 418 21.79 -14.85 22.06
C GLN A 418 21.82 -13.32 22.04
N GLY A 419 21.98 -12.69 23.20
CA GLY A 419 22.08 -11.22 23.25
C GLY A 419 20.79 -10.43 23.04
N ASN A 420 19.60 -11.07 23.06
CA ASN A 420 18.30 -10.39 22.92
C ASN A 420 18.22 -9.08 23.70
N SER A 421 17.57 -8.10 23.09
CA SER A 421 17.20 -6.89 23.80
C SER A 421 16.28 -7.20 24.97
N PRO A 422 16.49 -6.49 26.10
CA PRO A 422 15.71 -6.72 27.30
C PRO A 422 14.25 -6.35 27.05
N LEU A 423 13.35 -7.24 27.46
CA LEU A 423 11.92 -6.96 27.38
C LEU A 423 11.52 -5.84 28.36
N ASN A 424 10.60 -4.99 27.92
CA ASN A 424 9.96 -3.95 28.72
C ASN A 424 8.87 -4.55 29.65
N SER A 425 8.21 -3.71 30.45
CA SER A 425 7.18 -4.16 31.40
C SER A 425 5.97 -4.87 30.77
N SER A 426 5.68 -4.61 29.49
CA SER A 426 4.62 -5.28 28.71
C SER A 426 5.08 -6.55 27.99
N GLY A 427 6.37 -6.91 28.09
CA GLY A 427 6.95 -8.01 27.33
C GLY A 427 7.29 -7.67 25.87
N ALA A 428 7.28 -6.39 25.49
CA ALA A 428 7.73 -5.86 24.20
C ALA A 428 9.21 -5.45 24.25
N ILE A 429 9.75 -4.99 23.11
CA ILE A 429 11.12 -4.43 23.02
C ILE A 429 11.06 -2.94 22.68
N ASN A 430 11.85 -2.13 23.41
CA ASN A 430 11.89 -0.68 23.23
C ASN A 430 12.93 -0.30 22.18
N ILE A 431 12.64 0.67 21.33
CA ILE A 431 13.70 1.34 20.56
C ILE A 431 14.59 2.13 21.52
N THR A 432 15.89 2.11 21.26
CA THR A 432 16.87 2.96 21.94
C THR A 432 17.70 3.72 20.92
N LYS A 433 18.50 4.69 21.39
CA LYS A 433 19.45 5.42 20.53
C LYS A 433 20.40 4.52 19.73
N LYS A 434 20.68 3.30 20.21
CA LYS A 434 21.66 2.38 19.63
C LYS A 434 21.05 1.13 19.03
N ASP A 435 19.75 0.94 19.18
CA ASP A 435 19.09 -0.33 18.87
C ASP A 435 17.67 -0.06 18.36
N PHE A 436 17.44 -0.47 17.12
CA PHE A 436 16.15 -0.40 16.42
C PHE A 436 15.53 -1.79 16.22
N ASN A 437 15.98 -2.75 17.02
CA ASN A 437 15.46 -4.11 17.17
C ASN A 437 15.47 -4.94 15.87
N PRO A 438 16.65 -5.19 15.26
CA PRO A 438 16.74 -6.06 14.08
C PRO A 438 16.25 -7.50 14.34
N GLU A 439 16.23 -7.96 15.59
CA GLU A 439 15.77 -9.31 15.94
C GLU A 439 14.24 -9.49 15.90
N ARG A 440 13.51 -8.42 15.60
CA ARG A 440 12.05 -8.45 15.49
C ARG A 440 11.62 -9.17 14.21
N ILE A 441 10.75 -10.16 14.36
CA ILE A 441 10.22 -10.95 13.24
C ILE A 441 8.73 -10.65 13.09
N PHE A 442 8.25 -10.43 11.86
CA PHE A 442 6.81 -10.49 11.59
C PHE A 442 6.42 -11.90 11.19
N VAL A 443 5.30 -12.39 11.73
CA VAL A 443 4.65 -13.62 11.26
C VAL A 443 3.33 -13.21 10.62
N ASP A 444 3.23 -13.39 9.31
CA ASP A 444 1.98 -13.14 8.57
C ASP A 444 1.16 -14.43 8.58
N ILE A 445 -0.01 -14.35 9.22
CA ILE A 445 -0.94 -15.48 9.36
C ILE A 445 -2.23 -15.27 8.55
N ASP A 446 -2.28 -14.20 7.74
CA ASP A 446 -3.43 -13.79 6.92
C ASP A 446 -4.78 -13.79 7.68
N ASP A 447 -4.75 -13.35 8.94
CA ASP A 447 -5.96 -13.26 9.76
C ASP A 447 -6.00 -11.99 10.62
N SER A 448 -6.65 -10.97 10.06
CA SER A 448 -6.90 -9.71 10.75
C SER A 448 -7.75 -9.83 12.02
N SER A 449 -8.47 -10.95 12.23
CA SER A 449 -9.32 -11.16 13.42
C SER A 449 -8.59 -11.77 14.62
N PHE A 450 -7.33 -12.22 14.44
CA PHE A 450 -6.55 -12.82 15.51
C PHE A 450 -6.26 -11.81 16.62
N VAL A 451 -6.64 -12.14 17.85
CA VAL A 451 -6.46 -11.26 19.01
C VAL A 451 -5.16 -11.61 19.71
N ALA A 452 -4.18 -10.71 19.64
CA ALA A 452 -2.91 -10.82 20.35
C ALA A 452 -2.38 -9.45 20.77
N LYS A 453 -1.75 -9.41 21.95
CA LYS A 453 -1.08 -8.22 22.51
C LYS A 453 0.33 -8.56 22.97
N SER A 454 1.10 -7.53 23.30
CA SER A 454 2.44 -7.69 23.83
C SER A 454 2.45 -8.55 25.10
N GLY A 455 3.41 -9.47 25.17
CA GLY A 455 3.56 -10.41 26.27
C GLY A 455 2.83 -11.74 26.10
N ASP A 456 1.86 -11.83 25.18
CA ASP A 456 1.27 -13.10 24.76
C ASP A 456 2.33 -13.98 24.07
N TYR A 457 2.11 -15.29 24.00
CA TYR A 457 3.14 -16.21 23.49
C TYR A 457 2.55 -17.53 22.99
N PHE A 458 3.34 -18.22 22.17
CA PHE A 458 3.05 -19.56 21.70
C PHE A 458 3.86 -20.60 22.49
N LYS A 459 3.28 -21.78 22.74
CA LYS A 459 4.03 -22.97 23.21
C LYS A 459 4.12 -23.98 22.10
N GLY A 460 5.31 -24.11 21.53
CA GLY A 460 5.57 -24.84 20.30
C GLY A 460 6.12 -23.93 19.22
N ASN A 461 6.40 -24.54 18.08
CA ASN A 461 7.12 -23.88 17.01
C ASN A 461 6.13 -23.34 15.95
N ILE A 462 6.42 -22.16 15.42
CA ILE A 462 5.80 -21.65 14.19
C ILE A 462 6.74 -21.94 13.04
N THR A 463 6.24 -22.44 11.91
CA THR A 463 7.05 -22.65 10.71
C THR A 463 6.42 -21.90 9.54
N GLY A 464 7.26 -21.34 8.67
CA GLY A 464 6.80 -20.60 7.51
C GLY A 464 7.95 -20.27 6.56
N VAL A 465 7.67 -19.48 5.53
CA VAL A 465 8.66 -19.04 4.54
C VAL A 465 8.98 -17.55 4.71
N VAL A 466 10.25 -17.17 4.64
CA VAL A 466 10.65 -15.76 4.70
C VAL A 466 10.27 -15.05 3.41
N SER A 467 9.66 -13.87 3.53
CA SER A 467 9.26 -12.99 2.44
C SER A 467 9.47 -11.54 2.87
N TYR A 468 9.23 -10.60 1.97
CA TYR A 468 9.37 -9.17 2.22
C TYR A 468 8.20 -8.39 1.60
N SER A 469 7.54 -7.55 2.40
CA SER A 469 6.49 -6.64 1.90
C SER A 469 6.21 -5.55 2.92
N PHE A 470 5.66 -4.42 2.47
CA PHE A 470 5.37 -3.26 3.33
C PHE A 470 6.59 -2.85 4.16
N SER A 471 7.74 -2.81 3.48
CA SER A 471 9.03 -2.41 4.03
C SER A 471 9.57 -3.27 5.18
N ASN A 472 9.14 -4.53 5.30
CA ASN A 472 9.58 -5.43 6.37
C ASN A 472 9.68 -6.89 5.91
N TYR A 473 10.66 -7.61 6.46
CA TYR A 473 10.72 -9.07 6.36
C TYR A 473 9.65 -9.74 7.24
N LYS A 474 9.12 -10.85 6.73
CA LYS A 474 8.01 -11.59 7.33
C LYS A 474 8.19 -13.08 7.14
N VAL A 475 7.66 -13.87 8.05
CA VAL A 475 7.49 -15.32 7.92
C VAL A 475 6.02 -15.58 7.57
N LEU A 476 5.77 -16.07 6.36
CA LEU A 476 4.44 -16.47 5.90
C LEU A 476 4.10 -17.83 6.53
N ALA A 477 3.17 -17.83 7.49
CA ALA A 477 2.80 -19.00 8.28
C ALA A 477 1.32 -19.34 8.09
N ASN A 478 1.02 -20.64 7.99
CA ASN A 478 -0.37 -21.10 7.92
C ASN A 478 -1.02 -21.00 9.31
N LYS A 479 -2.06 -20.16 9.44
CA LYS A 479 -2.83 -20.03 10.70
C LYS A 479 -3.28 -21.38 11.27
N ASN A 480 -3.68 -22.33 10.41
CA ASN A 480 -4.20 -23.63 10.84
C ASN A 480 -3.13 -24.56 11.41
N GLU A 481 -1.85 -24.21 11.25
CA GLU A 481 -0.70 -24.95 11.76
C GLU A 481 -0.07 -24.27 12.98
N LEU A 482 -0.62 -23.14 13.43
CA LEU A 482 -0.10 -22.44 14.60
C LEU A 482 -0.22 -23.32 15.86
N PRO A 483 0.80 -23.33 16.73
CA PRO A 483 0.76 -24.03 17.99
C PRO A 483 -0.18 -23.35 18.99
N ALA A 484 -0.31 -23.93 20.18
CA ALA A 484 -1.16 -23.38 21.24
C ALA A 484 -0.72 -21.97 21.63
N PHE A 485 -1.66 -21.03 21.55
CA PHE A 485 -1.49 -19.63 21.91
C PHE A 485 -1.95 -19.37 23.36
N PHE A 486 -1.20 -18.55 24.10
CA PHE A 486 -1.46 -18.24 25.49
C PHE A 486 -1.39 -16.74 25.74
N GLU A 487 -2.37 -16.26 26.50
CA GLU A 487 -2.37 -14.89 26.99
C GLU A 487 -1.23 -14.67 28.01
N GLY A 488 -0.54 -13.54 27.86
CA GLY A 488 0.51 -13.07 28.75
C GLY A 488 -0.04 -12.51 30.07
N LYS A 489 0.84 -11.87 30.85
CA LYS A 489 0.49 -11.20 32.12
C LYS A 489 0.29 -9.69 31.98
N THR A 490 0.36 -9.18 30.75
CA THR A 490 0.30 -7.75 30.45
C THR A 490 -1.12 -7.25 30.68
N GLU A 491 -1.29 -6.33 31.63
CA GLU A 491 -2.57 -5.78 32.06
C GLU A 491 -2.56 -4.25 32.00
N ARG A 492 -3.74 -3.65 31.78
CA ARG A 492 -3.89 -2.19 31.75
C ARG A 492 -3.63 -1.60 33.15
N GLU A 493 -2.77 -0.60 33.21
CA GLU A 493 -2.31 -0.05 34.48
C GLU A 493 -3.23 1.01 35.11
N VAL A 494 -3.03 1.27 36.40
CA VAL A 494 -3.67 2.35 37.13
C VAL A 494 -2.60 3.18 37.83
N THR A 495 -2.54 4.48 37.55
CA THR A 495 -1.53 5.33 38.17
C THR A 495 -1.71 5.42 39.69
N LYS A 496 -0.59 5.52 40.39
CA LYS A 496 -0.54 5.84 41.83
C LYS A 496 -0.55 7.36 42.07
N LEU A 497 -0.38 8.16 41.02
CA LEU A 497 -0.40 9.62 41.11
C LEU A 497 -1.84 10.13 41.17
N LYS A 498 -2.11 11.03 42.10
CA LYS A 498 -3.42 11.69 42.23
C LYS A 498 -3.28 13.11 42.75
N GLY A 499 -4.21 13.99 42.43
CA GLY A 499 -4.25 15.33 42.99
C GLY A 499 -4.21 15.31 44.53
N LYS A 500 -3.42 16.20 45.14
CA LYS A 500 -3.42 16.42 46.61
C LYS A 500 -3.60 17.90 46.90
N LYS A 501 -3.96 18.26 48.14
CA LYS A 501 -4.20 19.66 48.52
C LYS A 501 -3.10 20.64 48.07
N LYS A 502 -1.83 20.23 48.12
CA LYS A 502 -0.66 21.05 47.70
C LYS A 502 0.08 20.50 46.48
N LYS A 503 -0.51 19.55 45.74
CA LYS A 503 0.11 18.96 44.56
C LYS A 503 -0.90 18.85 43.43
N LEU A 504 -0.50 19.37 42.29
CA LEU A 504 -1.25 19.40 41.05
C LEU A 504 -0.92 18.15 40.24
N THR A 505 -1.91 17.61 39.54
CA THR A 505 -1.71 16.55 38.53
C THR A 505 -1.95 17.11 37.14
N ILE A 506 -1.02 16.86 36.22
CA ILE A 506 -1.11 17.30 34.83
C ILE A 506 -0.88 16.08 33.95
N ALA A 507 -1.77 15.80 33.01
CA ALA A 507 -1.62 14.69 32.07
C ALA A 507 -1.51 15.18 30.62
N SER A 508 -0.80 14.40 29.81
CA SER A 508 -0.84 14.43 28.35
C SER A 508 -1.65 13.22 27.89
N PHE A 509 -2.66 13.42 27.03
CA PHE A 509 -3.40 12.30 26.46
C PHE A 509 -3.79 12.59 25.01
N ASN A 510 -3.21 11.82 24.09
CA ASN A 510 -3.68 11.72 22.73
C ASN A 510 -4.96 10.86 22.70
N VAL A 511 -6.06 11.43 22.18
CA VAL A 511 -7.38 10.76 22.15
C VAL A 511 -7.77 10.22 20.77
N GLU A 512 -6.82 10.18 19.83
CA GLU A 512 -6.91 9.55 18.51
C GLU A 512 -8.15 9.99 17.70
N ASN A 513 -8.07 11.15 17.04
CA ASN A 513 -9.08 11.73 16.17
C ASN A 513 -10.48 11.91 16.81
N PHE A 514 -10.56 12.20 18.11
CA PHE A 514 -11.82 12.25 18.86
C PHE A 514 -12.76 13.36 18.38
N SER A 515 -13.99 13.01 18.01
CA SER A 515 -15.03 13.97 17.58
C SER A 515 -16.42 13.68 18.17
N ALA A 516 -17.36 14.63 18.01
CA ALA A 516 -18.77 14.38 18.30
C ALA A 516 -19.47 13.56 17.21
N ASN A 517 -18.89 13.52 16.00
CA ASN A 517 -19.37 12.69 14.92
C ASN A 517 -19.21 11.20 15.23
N LYS A 518 -20.31 10.45 15.15
CA LYS A 518 -20.38 9.02 15.45
C LYS A 518 -20.34 8.15 14.20
N GLU A 519 -20.47 8.74 13.02
CA GLU A 519 -20.67 8.04 11.76
C GLU A 519 -19.39 7.98 10.92
N GLY A 520 -19.32 6.96 10.06
CA GLY A 520 -18.18 6.76 9.16
C GLY A 520 -16.99 6.06 9.80
N ALA A 521 -16.02 5.67 8.97
CA ALA A 521 -14.82 4.96 9.41
C ALA A 521 -13.92 5.80 10.33
N ASP A 522 -14.01 7.12 10.21
CA ASP A 522 -13.20 8.10 10.96
C ASP A 522 -14.04 8.82 12.06
N GLY A 523 -15.27 8.35 12.31
CA GLY A 523 -16.12 8.82 13.41
C GLY A 523 -15.68 8.21 14.74
N THR A 524 -16.04 8.85 15.86
CA THR A 524 -15.78 8.33 17.20
C THR A 524 -17.04 7.62 17.74
N SER A 525 -16.97 6.30 17.89
CA SER A 525 -18.08 5.53 18.46
C SER A 525 -18.37 5.90 19.93
N ASP A 526 -19.57 5.58 20.43
CA ASP A 526 -19.91 5.80 21.84
C ASP A 526 -19.06 4.92 22.77
N GLU A 527 -18.70 3.71 22.34
CA GLU A 527 -17.82 2.81 23.07
C GLU A 527 -16.41 3.37 23.21
N LYS A 528 -15.85 3.97 22.14
CA LYS A 528 -14.54 4.63 22.23
C LYS A 528 -14.58 5.83 23.18
N ALA A 529 -15.62 6.66 23.10
CA ALA A 529 -15.79 7.79 24.01
C ALA A 529 -15.88 7.35 25.48
N GLU A 530 -16.61 6.27 25.74
CA GLU A 530 -16.70 5.67 27.07
C GLU A 530 -15.35 5.12 27.55
N ARG A 531 -14.60 4.39 26.71
CA ARG A 531 -13.26 3.87 27.08
C ARG A 531 -12.26 4.99 27.41
N ILE A 532 -12.30 6.11 26.68
CA ILE A 532 -11.43 7.27 26.98
C ILE A 532 -11.84 7.90 28.32
N ALA A 533 -13.15 8.08 28.55
CA ALA A 533 -13.67 8.62 29.81
C ALA A 533 -13.32 7.74 31.02
N ASP A 534 -13.56 6.44 30.92
CA ASP A 534 -13.18 5.43 31.92
C ASP A 534 -11.67 5.50 32.22
N SER A 535 -10.83 5.56 31.17
CA SER A 535 -9.38 5.70 31.32
C SER A 535 -9.00 6.94 32.12
N ILE A 536 -9.60 8.10 31.82
CA ILE A 536 -9.34 9.35 32.54
C ILE A 536 -9.74 9.25 34.02
N VAL A 537 -10.86 8.62 34.34
CA VAL A 537 -11.36 8.53 35.71
C VAL A 537 -10.64 7.45 36.51
N HIS A 538 -10.61 6.23 35.98
CA HIS A 538 -10.23 5.05 36.74
C HIS A 538 -8.73 4.72 36.60
N ASN A 539 -8.15 4.84 35.41
CA ASN A 539 -6.72 4.59 35.19
C ASN A 539 -5.87 5.81 35.57
N LEU A 540 -6.28 7.04 35.19
CA LEU A 540 -5.52 8.29 35.45
C LEU A 540 -5.89 9.03 36.73
N LYS A 541 -6.94 8.58 37.45
CA LYS A 541 -7.41 9.18 38.70
C LYS A 541 -7.80 10.67 38.58
N SER A 542 -8.45 11.02 37.46
CA SER A 542 -8.97 12.35 37.15
C SER A 542 -7.95 13.48 37.36
N PRO A 543 -6.93 13.60 36.49
CA PRO A 543 -5.92 14.65 36.58
C PRO A 543 -6.51 16.06 36.68
N ASP A 544 -5.85 16.96 37.39
CA ASP A 544 -6.36 18.33 37.59
C ASP A 544 -6.38 19.14 36.27
N ILE A 545 -5.39 18.93 35.40
CA ILE A 545 -5.28 19.49 34.04
C ILE A 545 -4.93 18.36 33.08
N ILE A 546 -5.59 18.29 31.92
CA ILE A 546 -5.23 17.36 30.85
C ILE A 546 -5.00 18.16 29.57
N GLY A 547 -3.79 18.08 29.04
CA GLY A 547 -3.47 18.49 27.67
C GLY A 547 -3.88 17.39 26.72
N LEU A 548 -4.87 17.68 25.87
CA LEU A 548 -5.40 16.77 24.88
C LEU A 548 -4.75 17.05 23.53
N THR A 549 -4.28 16.01 22.85
CA THR A 549 -3.98 16.06 21.40
C THR A 549 -5.07 15.29 20.66
N GLU A 550 -5.14 15.45 19.34
CA GLU A 550 -6.06 14.66 18.50
C GLU A 550 -7.56 14.94 18.77
N ILE A 551 -7.91 16.16 19.21
CA ILE A 551 -9.29 16.63 19.24
C ILE A 551 -9.70 17.11 17.85
N GLN A 552 -10.81 16.59 17.33
CA GLN A 552 -11.38 16.91 16.02
C GLN A 552 -12.56 17.89 16.09
N ASP A 553 -13.00 18.30 14.90
CA ASP A 553 -14.13 19.21 14.72
C ASP A 553 -15.37 18.53 15.29
N SER A 554 -16.40 19.31 15.64
CA SER A 554 -17.68 18.78 16.12
C SER A 554 -18.23 17.75 15.13
N ASN A 555 -18.10 18.02 13.83
CA ASN A 555 -18.52 17.11 12.76
C ASN A 555 -17.45 16.10 12.29
N GLY A 556 -16.31 15.98 12.98
CA GLY A 556 -15.23 15.07 12.63
C GLY A 556 -14.50 15.49 11.35
N PRO A 557 -14.17 14.56 10.43
CA PRO A 557 -13.39 14.88 9.23
C PRO A 557 -14.23 15.40 8.05
N VAL A 558 -15.47 15.84 8.30
CA VAL A 558 -16.36 16.32 7.24
C VAL A 558 -15.84 17.66 6.71
N ASN A 559 -15.36 17.66 5.46
CA ASN A 559 -14.72 18.82 4.84
C ASN A 559 -15.75 19.87 4.34
N ASN A 560 -16.43 20.56 5.26
CA ASN A 560 -17.40 21.62 4.97
C ASN A 560 -16.96 23.02 5.46
N GLY A 561 -15.74 23.13 6.01
CA GLY A 561 -15.17 24.38 6.51
C GLY A 561 -15.42 24.66 8.00
N GLU A 562 -16.13 23.79 8.71
CA GLU A 562 -16.28 23.86 10.16
C GLU A 562 -14.95 23.56 10.86
N THR A 563 -14.62 24.34 11.90
CA THR A 563 -13.39 24.18 12.69
C THR A 563 -13.63 24.20 14.20
N ASP A 564 -14.89 24.31 14.62
CA ASP A 564 -15.27 24.31 16.03
C ASP A 564 -15.18 22.89 16.59
N SER A 565 -14.71 22.74 17.83
CA SER A 565 -14.54 21.44 18.50
C SER A 565 -15.38 21.30 19.77
N LYS A 566 -16.30 22.24 20.02
CA LYS A 566 -16.99 22.37 21.29
C LYS A 566 -17.86 21.15 21.59
N GLU A 567 -18.61 20.65 20.60
CA GLU A 567 -19.47 19.49 20.81
C GLU A 567 -18.64 18.22 21.08
N SER A 568 -17.47 18.10 20.45
CA SER A 568 -16.52 17.02 20.72
C SER A 568 -16.06 17.07 22.18
N ALA A 569 -15.61 18.24 22.64
CA ALA A 569 -15.18 18.40 24.03
C ALA A 569 -16.32 18.15 25.04
N GLU A 570 -17.52 18.68 24.78
CA GLU A 570 -18.69 18.50 25.64
C GLU A 570 -19.10 17.04 25.74
N ARG A 571 -19.04 16.28 24.63
CA ARG A 571 -19.30 14.84 24.62
C ARG A 571 -18.33 14.10 25.53
N LEU A 572 -17.03 14.36 25.42
CA LEU A 572 -16.01 13.73 26.25
C LEU A 572 -16.20 14.07 27.73
N ILE A 573 -16.40 15.36 28.05
CA ILE A 573 -16.62 15.82 29.44
C ILE A 573 -17.86 15.18 30.04
N LYS A 574 -18.95 15.06 29.26
CA LYS A 574 -20.18 14.38 29.71
C LYS A 574 -19.92 12.90 30.03
N ALA A 575 -19.18 12.19 29.18
CA ALA A 575 -18.81 10.80 29.43
C ALA A 575 -17.93 10.65 30.68
N ILE A 576 -16.95 11.56 30.87
CA ILE A 576 -16.10 11.59 32.07
C ILE A 576 -16.95 11.80 33.33
N HIS A 577 -17.88 12.75 33.31
CA HIS A 577 -18.76 13.02 34.44
C HIS A 577 -19.70 11.83 34.72
N ALA A 578 -20.19 11.16 33.67
CA ALA A 578 -21.00 9.94 33.82
C ALA A 578 -20.23 8.79 34.48
N ASN A 579 -18.91 8.74 34.26
CA ASN A 579 -17.99 7.80 34.92
C ASN A 579 -17.61 8.20 36.37
N GLY A 580 -18.18 9.28 36.91
CA GLY A 580 -17.86 9.77 38.26
C GLY A 580 -16.64 10.68 38.33
N GLY A 581 -16.13 11.14 37.18
CA GLY A 581 -15.11 12.17 37.08
C GLY A 581 -15.65 13.59 37.33
N PRO A 582 -14.77 14.60 37.40
CA PRO A 582 -15.19 15.97 37.63
C PRO A 582 -15.88 16.56 36.39
N ALA A 583 -16.72 17.57 36.61
CA ALA A 583 -17.24 18.44 35.56
C ALA A 583 -16.12 19.37 35.04
N TYR A 584 -15.23 18.81 34.21
CA TYR A 584 -14.13 19.53 33.59
C TYR A 584 -14.63 20.75 32.80
N LYS A 585 -13.83 21.82 32.78
CA LYS A 585 -13.98 22.93 31.83
C LYS A 585 -13.04 22.75 30.65
N PHE A 586 -13.44 23.23 29.49
CA PHE A 586 -12.70 23.11 28.22
C PHE A 586 -12.16 24.46 27.75
N THR A 587 -10.98 24.46 27.12
CA THR A 587 -10.49 25.60 26.34
C THR A 587 -9.54 25.15 25.21
N ASP A 588 -9.63 25.80 24.07
CA ASP A 588 -8.89 25.51 22.83
C ASP A 588 -8.69 26.80 22.01
N ILE A 589 -8.11 26.70 20.82
CA ILE A 589 -8.26 27.71 19.76
C ILE A 589 -8.56 26.98 18.45
N ALA A 590 -9.72 27.25 17.86
CA ALA A 590 -10.13 26.70 16.57
C ALA A 590 -9.08 27.03 15.48
N PRO A 591 -8.63 26.04 14.69
CA PRO A 591 -7.73 26.29 13.56
C PRO A 591 -8.32 27.14 12.44
N VAL A 592 -7.45 27.61 11.55
CA VAL A 592 -7.87 28.00 10.20
C VAL A 592 -8.10 26.73 9.38
N ASN A 593 -9.24 26.64 8.70
CA ASN A 593 -9.64 25.45 7.96
C ASN A 593 -8.53 24.95 7.00
N GLY A 594 -8.15 23.68 7.15
CA GLY A 594 -7.13 22.99 6.34
C GLY A 594 -5.70 23.49 6.52
N LYS A 595 -5.39 24.25 7.58
CA LYS A 595 -4.04 24.81 7.81
C LYS A 595 -3.26 24.16 8.95
N ASP A 596 -3.95 23.48 9.84
CA ASP A 596 -3.34 22.68 10.89
C ASP A 596 -3.44 21.23 10.37
N GLY A 597 -2.31 20.58 10.08
CA GLY A 597 -2.32 19.28 9.40
C GLY A 597 -3.05 18.20 10.19
N GLY A 598 -3.15 16.99 9.65
CA GLY A 598 -3.92 15.93 10.30
C GLY A 598 -4.57 15.02 9.27
N ILE A 599 -5.74 14.49 9.63
CA ILE A 599 -6.58 13.73 8.71
C ILE A 599 -7.14 14.66 7.61
N PRO A 600 -7.21 14.21 6.34
CA PRO A 600 -7.86 14.98 5.29
C PRO A 600 -9.31 15.35 5.66
N GLY A 601 -9.63 16.64 5.55
CA GLY A 601 -10.98 17.17 5.78
C GLY A 601 -11.26 17.66 7.19
N GLY A 602 -10.59 17.11 8.21
CA GLY A 602 -10.70 17.54 9.61
C GLY A 602 -9.58 18.50 10.03
N ASN A 603 -9.82 19.27 11.10
CA ASN A 603 -8.89 20.30 11.58
C ASN A 603 -8.29 19.98 12.95
N ILE A 604 -7.63 18.83 13.11
CA ILE A 604 -7.09 18.35 14.39
C ILE A 604 -6.34 19.44 15.17
N ARG A 605 -6.57 19.52 16.49
CA ARG A 605 -5.95 20.51 17.37
C ARG A 605 -5.47 19.92 18.70
N VAL A 606 -4.75 20.76 19.44
CA VAL A 606 -4.50 20.56 20.87
C VAL A 606 -5.50 21.38 21.69
N ALA A 607 -5.85 20.90 22.88
CA ALA A 607 -6.79 21.57 23.77
C ALA A 607 -6.51 21.24 25.25
N PHE A 608 -7.21 21.91 26.16
CA PHE A 608 -7.18 21.58 27.58
C PHE A 608 -8.56 21.27 28.13
N ILE A 609 -8.63 20.26 28.98
CA ILE A 609 -9.69 20.13 29.99
C ILE A 609 -9.10 20.25 31.39
N TYR A 610 -9.79 20.94 32.31
CA TYR A 610 -9.27 21.21 33.66
C TYR A 610 -10.36 21.22 34.73
N ASN A 611 -10.04 20.70 35.93
CA ASN A 611 -11.01 20.55 37.01
C ASN A 611 -11.19 21.92 37.72
N PRO A 612 -12.36 22.58 37.57
CA PRO A 612 -12.57 23.93 38.10
C PRO A 612 -12.62 23.99 39.63
N GLU A 613 -12.78 22.87 40.32
CA GLU A 613 -12.72 22.80 41.80
C GLU A 613 -11.28 22.87 42.33
N ARG A 614 -10.30 22.68 41.43
CA ARG A 614 -8.90 22.49 41.76
C ARG A 614 -8.05 23.61 41.20
N VAL A 615 -8.29 23.99 39.96
CA VAL A 615 -7.53 25.01 39.23
C VAL A 615 -8.46 25.97 38.50
N SER A 616 -8.01 27.20 38.31
CA SER A 616 -8.68 28.19 37.47
C SER A 616 -7.78 28.59 36.32
N LEU A 617 -8.38 28.86 35.16
CA LEU A 617 -7.69 29.56 34.08
C LEU A 617 -7.53 31.03 34.50
N VAL A 618 -6.31 31.56 34.43
CA VAL A 618 -6.06 32.97 34.77
C VAL A 618 -6.86 33.86 33.81
N PRO A 619 -7.64 34.85 34.30
CA PRO A 619 -8.42 35.73 33.42
C PRO A 619 -7.55 36.43 32.38
N GLY A 620 -7.98 36.39 31.11
CA GLY A 620 -7.29 37.01 29.98
C GLY A 620 -8.13 36.95 28.70
N GLU A 621 -7.68 37.65 27.67
CA GLU A 621 -8.30 37.60 26.34
C GLU A 621 -7.96 36.25 25.66
N LYS A 622 -8.95 35.56 25.11
CA LYS A 622 -8.72 34.31 24.35
C LYS A 622 -8.12 34.66 22.98
N GLY A 623 -6.99 34.05 22.63
CA GLY A 623 -6.36 34.26 21.33
C GLY A 623 -7.15 33.67 20.15
N THR A 624 -6.92 34.20 18.96
CA THR A 624 -7.42 33.64 17.69
C THR A 624 -6.40 32.69 17.04
N ALA A 625 -6.81 32.03 15.95
CA ALA A 625 -5.98 31.08 15.21
C ALA A 625 -4.65 31.66 14.69
N THR A 626 -4.58 32.98 14.48
CA THR A 626 -3.47 33.69 13.83
C THR A 626 -2.73 34.66 14.74
N GLN A 627 -3.22 34.89 15.97
CA GLN A 627 -2.53 35.76 16.94
C GLN A 627 -1.48 34.98 17.72
N SER A 628 -0.27 35.53 17.78
CA SER A 628 0.79 35.00 18.65
C SER A 628 0.57 35.43 20.09
N VAL A 629 0.73 34.50 21.02
CA VAL A 629 0.84 34.78 22.45
C VAL A 629 2.24 35.27 22.80
N GLU A 630 2.31 36.17 23.76
CA GLU A 630 3.53 36.64 24.40
C GLU A 630 3.42 36.44 25.91
N TYR A 631 4.55 36.46 26.61
CA TYR A 631 4.59 36.45 28.07
C TYR A 631 5.27 37.72 28.57
N LYS A 632 4.58 38.46 29.46
CA LYS A 632 5.06 39.73 29.98
C LYS A 632 4.42 40.01 31.34
N ASP A 633 5.19 40.56 32.27
CA ASP A 633 4.70 40.98 33.59
C ASP A 633 4.03 39.81 34.35
N GLY A 634 4.61 38.61 34.27
CA GLY A 634 4.11 37.41 34.94
C GLY A 634 2.78 36.84 34.39
N LYS A 635 2.38 37.23 33.17
CA LYS A 635 1.13 36.78 32.53
C LYS A 635 1.28 36.55 31.02
N LEU A 636 0.44 35.66 30.50
CA LEU A 636 0.24 35.56 29.04
C LEU A 636 -0.54 36.76 28.52
N SER A 637 -0.18 37.27 27.34
CA SER A 637 -0.95 38.32 26.64
C SER A 637 -2.32 37.84 26.16
N LEU A 638 -2.41 36.54 25.85
CA LEU A 638 -3.62 35.82 25.44
C LEU A 638 -3.72 34.53 26.25
N ASN A 639 -4.88 34.23 26.84
CA ASN A 639 -5.06 33.02 27.65
C ASN A 639 -6.38 32.28 27.36
N PRO A 640 -6.34 31.13 26.66
CA PRO A 640 -5.15 30.53 26.05
C PRO A 640 -4.69 31.32 24.81
N GLY A 641 -3.48 31.01 24.32
CA GLY A 641 -2.91 31.62 23.12
C GLY A 641 -1.96 30.68 22.36
N ARG A 642 -1.86 30.86 21.03
CA ARG A 642 -0.99 30.04 20.16
C ARG A 642 0.43 30.62 20.09
N ILE A 643 1.44 29.75 20.08
CA ILE A 643 2.84 30.17 19.95
C ILE A 643 3.20 30.34 18.47
N ASP A 644 3.50 31.58 18.07
CA ASP A 644 3.97 31.95 16.72
C ASP A 644 3.21 31.26 15.56
N PRO A 645 1.86 31.35 15.52
CA PRO A 645 1.03 30.54 14.61
C PRO A 645 1.23 30.85 13.12
N ALA A 646 1.84 31.98 12.78
CA ALA A 646 2.15 32.38 11.41
C ALA A 646 3.50 31.85 10.91
N ASN A 647 4.30 31.20 11.76
CA ASN A 647 5.61 30.68 11.37
C ASN A 647 5.49 29.60 10.29
N PRO A 648 6.28 29.67 9.19
CA PRO A 648 6.27 28.65 8.15
C PRO A 648 6.58 27.23 8.64
N ALA A 649 7.27 27.09 9.79
CA ALA A 649 7.49 25.78 10.41
C ALA A 649 6.20 25.03 10.74
N PHE A 650 5.08 25.74 10.92
CA PHE A 650 3.76 25.15 11.19
C PHE A 650 2.92 24.87 9.94
N ALA A 651 3.50 24.95 8.74
CA ALA A 651 2.81 24.56 7.52
C ALA A 651 2.34 23.09 7.62
N ASN A 652 1.02 22.86 7.51
CA ASN A 652 0.40 21.55 7.69
C ASN A 652 0.80 20.86 9.01
N SER A 653 0.97 21.62 10.09
CA SER A 653 1.24 21.10 11.42
C SER A 653 0.40 21.81 12.47
N ARG A 654 0.10 21.10 13.57
CA ARG A 654 -0.61 21.67 14.72
C ARG A 654 0.27 22.71 15.40
N LYS A 655 -0.37 23.78 15.90
CA LYS A 655 0.29 24.90 16.57
C LYS A 655 0.18 24.72 18.09
N PRO A 656 1.28 24.85 18.84
CA PRO A 656 1.27 24.75 20.30
C PRO A 656 0.32 25.76 20.96
N LEU A 657 -0.36 25.32 22.02
CA LEU A 657 -1.32 26.12 22.77
C LEU A 657 -0.84 26.34 24.20
N ALA A 658 -0.55 27.59 24.56
CA ALA A 658 -0.18 27.96 25.93
C ALA A 658 -1.43 28.41 26.70
N ALA A 659 -1.58 27.88 27.92
CA ALA A 659 -2.60 28.30 28.86
C ALA A 659 -1.99 28.52 30.26
N GLN A 660 -2.33 29.63 30.90
CA GLN A 660 -1.88 29.95 32.25
C GLN A 660 -2.98 29.65 33.25
N PHE A 661 -2.67 28.80 34.23
CA PHE A 661 -3.57 28.38 35.30
C PHE A 661 -3.08 28.89 36.65
N GLU A 662 -3.99 28.99 37.61
CA GLU A 662 -3.71 29.25 39.02
C GLU A 662 -4.08 28.02 39.87
N PHE A 663 -3.17 27.63 40.75
CA PHE A 663 -3.37 26.55 41.71
C PHE A 663 -2.79 26.96 43.07
N ASN A 664 -3.64 27.03 44.10
CA ASN A 664 -3.25 27.49 45.44
C ASN A 664 -2.54 28.87 45.45
N GLY A 665 -2.99 29.80 44.60
CA GLY A 665 -2.42 31.14 44.48
C GLY A 665 -1.11 31.21 43.70
N GLU A 666 -0.61 30.10 43.17
CA GLU A 666 0.59 30.05 42.33
C GLU A 666 0.22 29.84 40.86
N LYS A 667 0.86 30.59 39.97
CA LYS A 667 0.64 30.49 38.53
C LYS A 667 1.52 29.41 37.90
N ILE A 668 0.99 28.78 36.86
CA ILE A 668 1.69 27.81 36.02
C ILE A 668 1.27 27.99 34.57
N VAL A 669 2.23 28.02 33.66
CA VAL A 669 1.98 27.97 32.21
C VAL A 669 2.08 26.52 31.76
N VAL A 670 1.01 26.00 31.18
CA VAL A 670 0.97 24.67 30.57
C VAL A 670 0.86 24.85 29.06
N ILE A 671 1.72 24.17 28.30
CA ILE A 671 1.80 24.27 26.84
C ILE A 671 1.50 22.89 26.25
N ALA A 672 0.38 22.77 25.54
CA ALA A 672 0.03 21.55 24.81
C ALA A 672 0.66 21.56 23.43
N ASN A 673 1.32 20.47 23.05
CA ASN A 673 2.07 20.32 21.82
C ASN A 673 1.58 19.11 21.04
N HIS A 674 1.60 19.21 19.72
CA HIS A 674 1.40 18.08 18.82
C HIS A 674 2.23 18.34 17.57
N PHE A 675 3.45 17.80 17.52
CA PHE A 675 4.37 18.09 16.42
C PHE A 675 3.98 17.29 15.17
N ASN A 676 4.59 17.61 14.02
CA ASN A 676 4.33 16.86 12.80
C ASN A 676 4.77 15.39 12.94
N SER A 677 3.94 14.48 12.43
CA SER A 677 4.19 13.04 12.47
C SER A 677 5.50 12.66 11.77
N LYS A 678 5.97 11.44 12.03
CA LYS A 678 7.10 10.80 11.33
C LYS A 678 6.76 10.32 9.90
N GLY A 679 5.55 10.62 9.40
CA GLY A 679 5.14 10.28 8.04
C GLY A 679 6.06 10.94 6.99
N GLY A 680 6.48 10.14 6.00
CA GLY A 680 7.46 10.52 4.99
C GLY A 680 8.92 10.23 5.36
N ASP A 681 9.19 9.74 6.57
CA ASP A 681 10.47 9.12 6.90
C ASP A 681 10.56 7.73 6.22
N GLU A 682 11.77 7.36 5.81
CA GLU A 682 12.02 6.05 5.18
C GLU A 682 11.98 4.90 6.19
N PRO A 683 11.65 3.67 5.75
CA PRO A 683 11.50 2.52 6.64
C PRO A 683 12.83 2.01 7.20
N LEU A 684 12.78 1.36 8.38
CA LEU A 684 13.95 0.75 9.02
C LEU A 684 14.59 -0.35 8.14
N PHE A 685 13.79 -1.23 7.55
CA PHE A 685 14.23 -2.27 6.61
C PHE A 685 13.95 -1.84 5.16
N GLY A 686 14.51 -0.70 4.76
CA GLY A 686 14.40 -0.17 3.39
C GLY A 686 15.70 -0.31 2.60
N LYS A 687 15.62 -0.08 1.29
CA LYS A 687 16.77 -0.12 0.37
C LYS A 687 17.73 1.08 0.45
N ASN A 688 17.41 2.08 1.28
CA ASN A 688 18.27 3.23 1.55
C ASN A 688 18.67 3.13 3.03
N GLN A 689 19.98 3.02 3.30
CA GLN A 689 20.49 2.89 4.67
C GLN A 689 21.57 3.97 4.95
N PRO A 690 21.60 4.57 6.15
CA PRO A 690 20.51 4.58 7.13
C PRO A 690 19.25 5.27 6.57
N PRO A 691 18.06 5.04 7.15
CA PRO A 691 16.81 5.61 6.64
C PRO A 691 16.82 7.15 6.66
N VAL A 692 16.34 7.78 5.58
CA VAL A 692 16.23 9.25 5.51
C VAL A 692 15.01 9.73 6.31
N LEU A 693 15.26 10.50 7.37
CA LEU A 693 14.22 11.04 8.27
C LEU A 693 13.75 12.45 7.87
N SER A 694 13.16 12.59 6.68
CA SER A 694 12.83 13.90 6.09
C SER A 694 11.89 14.77 6.96
N SER A 695 11.02 14.15 7.76
CA SER A 695 10.04 14.85 8.60
C SER A 695 10.66 15.53 9.83
N GLU A 696 11.88 15.13 10.24
CA GLU A 696 12.54 15.65 11.45
C GLU A 696 12.95 17.13 11.30
N ILE A 697 13.22 17.58 10.07
CA ILE A 697 13.64 18.95 9.77
C ILE A 697 12.57 19.95 10.23
N GLN A 698 11.29 19.62 10.02
CA GLN A 698 10.18 20.44 10.49
C GLN A 698 10.05 20.37 12.01
N ARG A 699 10.15 19.18 12.62
CA ARG A 699 10.10 18.99 14.08
C ARG A 699 11.17 19.81 14.80
N HIS A 700 12.41 19.83 14.29
CA HIS A 700 13.50 20.63 14.84
C HIS A 700 13.16 22.14 14.89
N LYS A 701 12.58 22.69 13.82
CA LYS A 701 12.19 24.10 13.77
C LYS A 701 11.08 24.40 14.75
N ILE A 702 10.08 23.53 14.85
CA ILE A 702 8.98 23.68 15.81
C ILE A 702 9.53 23.61 17.25
N ALA A 703 10.41 22.66 17.56
CA ALA A 703 11.05 22.51 18.86
C ALA A 703 11.78 23.79 19.30
N GLU A 704 12.53 24.42 18.39
CA GLU A 704 13.23 25.68 18.64
C GLU A 704 12.27 26.84 18.90
N ILE A 705 11.16 26.96 18.15
CA ILE A 705 10.12 27.98 18.37
C ILE A 705 9.50 27.84 19.77
N VAL A 706 9.14 26.62 20.16
CA VAL A 706 8.56 26.35 21.48
C VAL A 706 9.56 26.67 22.59
N ASN A 707 10.81 26.23 22.46
CA ASN A 707 11.84 26.54 23.46
C ASN A 707 12.14 28.05 23.55
N ASN A 708 12.10 28.79 22.43
CA ASN A 708 12.26 30.24 22.44
C ASN A 708 11.13 30.94 23.20
N PHE A 709 9.89 30.45 23.10
CA PHE A 709 8.79 30.95 23.94
C PHE A 709 9.00 30.61 25.42
N VAL A 710 9.50 29.42 25.74
CA VAL A 710 9.87 29.09 27.13
C VAL A 710 10.96 30.03 27.65
N LYS A 711 11.98 30.32 26.84
CA LYS A 711 13.05 31.28 27.19
C LYS A 711 12.50 32.67 27.46
N SER A 712 11.51 33.15 26.69
CA SER A 712 10.90 34.47 26.96
C SER A 712 10.16 34.47 28.30
N ILE A 713 9.45 33.39 28.64
CA ILE A 713 8.85 33.21 29.98
C ILE A 713 9.92 33.27 31.07
N LYS A 714 11.02 32.52 30.91
CA LYS A 714 12.10 32.46 31.91
C LYS A 714 12.91 33.76 32.01
N ALA A 715 12.93 34.57 30.95
CA ALA A 715 13.56 35.88 30.95
C ALA A 715 12.76 36.92 31.74
N ASP A 716 11.43 36.88 31.66
CA ASP A 716 10.52 37.72 32.46
C ASP A 716 10.47 37.24 33.92
N ASP A 717 10.31 35.93 34.14
CA ASP A 717 10.30 35.31 35.46
C ASP A 717 11.17 34.03 35.50
N PRO A 718 12.41 34.12 36.04
CA PRO A 718 13.30 32.97 36.20
C PRO A 718 12.74 31.84 37.07
N ASN A 719 11.72 32.09 37.89
CA ASN A 719 11.05 31.11 38.74
C ASN A 719 9.70 30.64 38.18
N ALA A 720 9.27 31.13 37.02
CA ALA A 720 8.02 30.74 36.39
C ALA A 720 7.90 29.20 36.31
N ASN A 721 6.75 28.69 36.73
CA ASN A 721 6.38 27.29 36.62
C ASN A 721 5.90 27.04 35.18
N VAL A 722 6.65 26.24 34.41
CA VAL A 722 6.29 25.91 33.02
C VAL A 722 6.24 24.40 32.85
N VAL A 723 5.20 23.91 32.19
CA VAL A 723 5.03 22.50 31.84
C VAL A 723 4.66 22.41 30.37
N LEU A 724 5.37 21.59 29.61
CA LEU A 724 5.01 21.22 28.24
C LEU A 724 4.45 19.81 28.30
N THR A 725 3.32 19.59 27.64
CA THR A 725 2.66 18.28 27.51
C THR A 725 2.38 18.02 26.04
N GLY A 726 2.27 16.76 25.64
CA GLY A 726 1.72 16.38 24.34
C GLY A 726 2.52 15.32 23.62
N ASP A 727 2.12 15.10 22.37
CA ASP A 727 2.78 14.22 21.42
C ASP A 727 3.84 15.02 20.62
N PHE A 728 5.11 14.76 20.90
CA PHE A 728 6.23 15.41 20.21
C PHE A 728 6.66 14.67 18.95
N ASN A 729 6.03 13.52 18.66
CA ASN A 729 6.32 12.66 17.51
C ASN A 729 7.80 12.29 17.37
N ASP A 730 8.50 12.18 18.50
CA ASP A 730 9.91 11.84 18.52
C ASP A 730 10.38 11.31 19.88
N PHE A 731 11.51 10.62 19.88
CA PHE A 731 12.00 9.85 21.02
C PHE A 731 12.66 10.72 22.09
N GLU A 732 12.71 10.26 23.33
CA GLU A 732 13.30 11.01 24.46
C GLU A 732 14.79 11.33 24.26
N PHE A 733 15.48 10.54 23.45
CA PHE A 733 16.90 10.71 23.12
C PHE A 733 17.14 11.43 21.77
N SER A 734 16.08 11.92 21.12
CA SER A 734 16.19 12.54 19.80
C SER A 734 16.71 13.98 19.86
N SER A 735 17.23 14.47 18.73
CA SER A 735 17.64 15.87 18.58
C SER A 735 16.47 16.85 18.75
N THR A 736 15.25 16.46 18.34
CA THR A 736 14.03 17.25 18.57
C THR A 736 13.80 17.50 20.06
N LEU A 737 13.91 16.45 20.89
CA LEU A 737 13.67 16.57 22.33
C LEU A 737 14.79 17.37 23.02
N GLU A 738 16.04 17.25 22.58
CA GLU A 738 17.14 18.11 23.04
C GLU A 738 16.88 19.60 22.73
N LYS A 739 16.38 19.90 21.52
CA LYS A 739 16.07 21.27 21.09
C LYS A 739 14.93 21.91 21.89
N VAL A 740 13.84 21.17 22.11
CA VAL A 740 12.70 21.71 22.88
C VAL A 740 13.04 21.84 24.37
N LYS A 741 13.83 20.90 24.92
CA LYS A 741 14.31 20.91 26.30
C LYS A 741 15.18 22.13 26.57
N GLY A 742 16.12 22.44 25.68
CA GLY A 742 17.06 23.54 25.84
C GLY A 742 17.83 23.45 27.16
N LYS A 743 18.07 24.60 27.81
CA LYS A 743 18.69 24.67 29.16
C LYS A 743 17.65 24.92 30.25
N GLU A 744 16.40 25.16 29.88
CA GLU A 744 15.35 25.69 30.74
C GLU A 744 14.47 24.58 31.35
N LEU A 745 14.36 23.45 30.64
CA LEU A 745 13.46 22.35 30.97
C LEU A 745 14.21 21.06 31.28
N SER A 746 13.50 20.13 31.93
CA SER A 746 13.87 18.73 32.09
C SER A 746 12.75 17.87 31.53
N ASN A 747 13.09 16.87 30.71
CA ASN A 747 12.12 15.88 30.24
C ASN A 747 11.87 14.86 31.34
N MET A 748 10.64 14.78 31.85
CA MET A 748 10.33 13.88 32.95
C MET A 748 10.33 12.41 32.52
N VAL A 749 10.15 12.09 31.22
CA VAL A 749 10.27 10.70 30.75
C VAL A 749 11.67 10.13 31.01
N GLU A 750 12.72 10.96 31.00
CA GLU A 750 14.08 10.54 31.33
C GLU A 750 14.25 10.09 32.81
N GLU A 751 13.28 10.38 33.68
CA GLU A 751 13.24 9.96 35.09
C GLU A 751 12.45 8.64 35.30
N VAL A 752 11.77 8.15 34.27
CA VAL A 752 11.08 6.85 34.27
C VAL A 752 12.12 5.74 34.04
N PRO A 753 12.04 4.57 34.68
CA PRO A 753 12.93 3.44 34.35
C PRO A 753 12.86 3.08 32.87
N SER A 754 13.99 2.73 32.24
CA SER A 754 14.05 2.52 30.78
C SER A 754 13.09 1.44 30.26
N PHE A 755 12.78 0.42 31.06
CA PHE A 755 11.85 -0.65 30.71
C PHE A 755 10.36 -0.26 30.84
N GLU A 756 10.06 0.95 31.32
CA GLU A 756 8.72 1.56 31.36
C GLU A 756 8.60 2.75 30.38
N ARG A 757 9.63 3.00 29.55
CA ARG A 757 9.65 4.11 28.59
C ARG A 757 9.03 3.70 27.26
N TYR A 758 7.71 3.72 27.18
CA TYR A 758 6.97 3.57 25.93
C TYR A 758 5.58 4.18 26.06
N SER A 759 5.12 4.85 25.00
CA SER A 759 3.76 5.35 24.88
C SER A 759 3.10 5.02 23.54
N TYR A 760 3.83 4.42 22.60
CA TYR A 760 3.36 4.11 21.26
C TYR A 760 3.94 2.79 20.77
N SER A 761 3.23 2.11 19.88
CA SER A 761 3.70 0.87 19.24
C SER A 761 3.64 1.02 17.72
N TYR A 762 4.78 0.81 17.06
CA TYR A 762 4.87 0.90 15.60
C TYR A 762 5.80 -0.16 15.03
N GLN A 763 5.32 -0.92 14.05
CA GLN A 763 6.07 -2.01 13.42
C GLN A 763 6.76 -2.92 14.45
N GLY A 764 6.00 -3.33 15.48
CA GLY A 764 6.48 -4.19 16.56
C GLY A 764 7.50 -3.58 17.53
N ASN A 765 7.77 -2.28 17.42
CA ASN A 765 8.63 -1.55 18.33
C ASN A 765 7.81 -0.76 19.35
N ALA A 766 8.14 -0.88 20.63
CA ALA A 766 7.67 0.05 21.65
C ALA A 766 8.51 1.35 21.61
N GLN A 767 7.82 2.49 21.60
CA GLN A 767 8.39 3.81 21.35
C GLN A 767 7.83 4.84 22.33
N VAL A 768 8.59 5.88 22.65
CA VAL A 768 8.08 7.07 23.35
C VAL A 768 7.83 8.17 22.34
N LEU A 769 6.59 8.66 22.25
CA LEU A 769 6.24 9.86 21.48
C LEU A 769 5.61 10.95 22.35
N ASP A 770 5.00 10.57 23.47
CA ASP A 770 4.34 11.46 24.41
C ASP A 770 5.30 11.86 25.54
N HIS A 771 5.44 13.16 25.77
CA HIS A 771 6.36 13.69 26.77
C HIS A 771 5.69 14.71 27.68
N ILE A 772 6.19 14.79 28.91
CA ILE A 772 5.97 15.94 29.78
C ILE A 772 7.33 16.52 30.17
N LEU A 773 7.59 17.76 29.75
CA LEU A 773 8.77 18.52 30.16
C LEU A 773 8.37 19.56 31.19
N VAL A 774 9.19 19.76 32.21
CA VAL A 774 8.94 20.76 33.25
C VAL A 774 10.12 21.72 33.37
N SER A 775 9.87 22.97 33.74
CA SER A 775 10.94 23.90 34.04
C SER A 775 11.85 23.37 35.14
N ASN A 776 13.16 23.63 35.04
CA ASN A 776 14.15 23.03 35.95
C ASN A 776 13.88 23.32 37.44
N ASN A 777 13.22 24.44 37.76
CA ASN A 777 12.80 24.74 39.13
C ASN A 777 11.75 23.76 39.67
N LEU A 778 10.99 23.07 38.81
CA LEU A 778 9.98 22.07 39.17
C LEU A 778 10.52 20.63 39.23
N LYS A 779 11.58 20.28 38.48
CA LYS A 779 12.09 18.90 38.31
C LYS A 779 12.03 18.06 39.60
N ASN A 780 12.75 18.48 40.64
CA ASN A 780 12.87 17.73 41.90
C ASN A 780 11.58 17.65 42.73
N ASN A 781 10.54 18.42 42.36
CA ASN A 781 9.22 18.44 42.99
C ASN A 781 8.15 17.76 42.12
N THR A 782 8.56 17.12 41.03
CA THR A 782 7.69 16.44 40.07
C THR A 782 7.93 14.94 40.14
N LYS A 783 6.84 14.18 40.21
CA LYS A 783 6.83 12.75 39.93
C LYS A 783 6.14 12.53 38.59
N VAL A 784 6.53 11.47 37.88
CA VAL A 784 6.02 11.11 36.57
C VAL A 784 5.61 9.64 36.56
N ASP A 785 4.65 9.32 35.71
CA ASP A 785 4.16 7.98 35.42
C ASP A 785 3.71 7.96 33.95
N ILE A 786 4.12 6.94 33.19
CA ILE A 786 3.52 6.63 31.88
C ILE A 786 2.56 5.50 32.16
N VAL A 787 1.27 5.70 31.87
CA VAL A 787 0.24 4.78 32.33
C VAL A 787 -0.10 3.83 31.18
N HIS A 788 0.44 2.61 31.22
CA HIS A 788 0.37 1.67 30.10
C HIS A 788 -1.02 1.03 29.99
N ILE A 789 -1.89 1.60 29.15
CA ILE A 789 -3.31 1.21 29.03
C ILE A 789 -3.78 1.04 27.58
N ASN A 790 -2.94 1.39 26.61
CA ASN A 790 -3.29 1.58 25.22
C ASN A 790 -2.26 0.96 24.26
N SER A 791 -1.01 1.46 24.22
CA SER A 791 -0.10 1.24 23.09
C SER A 791 0.24 -0.22 22.82
N GLN A 792 0.23 -1.03 23.89
CA GLN A 792 0.55 -2.46 23.86
C GLN A 792 -0.68 -3.36 23.85
N PHE A 793 -1.88 -2.79 23.63
CA PHE A 793 -3.16 -3.49 23.65
C PHE A 793 -3.90 -3.39 22.30
N MET A 794 -4.88 -4.26 22.12
CA MET A 794 -5.89 -4.14 21.06
C MET A 794 -7.19 -3.59 21.64
N GLU A 795 -8.14 -3.18 20.80
CA GLU A 795 -9.46 -2.72 21.25
C GLU A 795 -10.20 -3.75 22.11
N GLN A 796 -10.06 -5.05 21.77
CA GLN A 796 -10.62 -6.19 22.51
C GLN A 796 -10.12 -6.27 23.95
N HIS A 797 -8.93 -5.70 24.21
CA HIS A 797 -8.33 -5.63 25.54
C HIS A 797 -8.67 -4.32 26.29
N GLY A 798 -9.49 -3.45 25.70
CA GLY A 798 -9.91 -2.17 26.29
C GLY A 798 -9.10 -0.95 25.84
N ARG A 799 -8.28 -1.08 24.79
CA ARG A 799 -7.57 0.07 24.18
C ARG A 799 -8.55 1.16 23.76
N ALA A 800 -8.22 2.40 24.11
CA ALA A 800 -9.03 3.59 23.83
C ALA A 800 -8.36 4.54 22.81
N SER A 801 -7.03 4.49 22.71
CA SER A 801 -6.18 5.26 21.79
C SER A 801 -4.98 4.38 21.40
N ASP A 802 -4.26 4.74 20.35
CA ASP A 802 -2.94 4.22 20.02
C ASP A 802 -1.79 4.70 20.93
N HIS A 803 -2.06 5.69 21.79
CA HIS A 803 -1.07 6.27 22.71
C HIS A 803 -1.37 6.00 24.18
N ASP A 804 -0.33 5.73 24.98
CA ASP A 804 -0.42 5.76 26.44
C ASP A 804 -0.32 7.20 26.96
N PRO A 805 -1.18 7.59 27.92
CA PRO A 805 -1.08 8.90 28.56
C PRO A 805 0.11 8.98 29.52
N VAL A 806 0.70 10.17 29.60
CA VAL A 806 1.75 10.51 30.58
C VAL A 806 1.16 11.43 31.63
N VAL A 807 1.40 11.16 32.91
CA VAL A 807 0.90 11.99 34.02
C VAL A 807 2.03 12.40 34.95
N VAL A 808 2.02 13.67 35.36
CA VAL A 808 2.91 14.18 36.41
C VAL A 808 2.12 14.63 37.63
N GLN A 809 2.72 14.46 38.81
CA GLN A 809 2.30 15.10 40.06
C GLN A 809 3.36 16.11 40.48
N VAL A 810 3.01 17.40 40.42
CA VAL A 810 3.93 18.52 40.67
C VAL A 810 3.51 19.32 41.90
N LYS A 811 4.50 19.73 42.70
CA LYS A 811 4.32 20.78 43.71
C LYS A 811 4.88 22.08 43.16
N LEU A 812 4.00 23.06 42.90
CA LEU A 812 4.40 24.38 42.39
C LEU A 812 5.34 25.09 43.37
N LYS A 813 6.28 25.86 42.83
CA LYS A 813 7.09 26.79 43.61
C LYS A 813 6.44 28.17 43.58
N LYS A 814 6.66 28.91 44.66
CA LYS A 814 6.23 30.30 44.73
C LYS A 814 6.98 31.13 43.68
N ALA A 815 6.25 31.92 42.90
CA ALA A 815 6.88 33.04 42.20
C ALA A 815 7.43 34.03 43.26
N ASN A 816 8.57 34.65 42.98
CA ASN A 816 9.15 35.65 43.89
C ASN A 816 8.41 36.98 43.79
#